data_AF-A0A835L3B0-F1
#
_entry.id   AF-A0A835L3B0-F1
#
_cell.length_a   1.000
_cell.length_b   1.000
_cell.length_c   1.000
_cell.angle_alpha   90.00
_cell.angle_beta   90.00
_cell.angle_gamma   90.00
#
_symmetry.space_group_name_H-M   'P 1'
#
loop_
_entity.id
_entity.type
_entity.pdbx_description
1 polymer ?
#
loop_
_entity_poly.entity_id
_entity_poly.type
_entity_poly.pdbx_seq_one_letter_code
_entity_poly.pdbx_strand_id
1 'polypeptide(L)'
;MFTLVAMGSFYLLAVVTAASVLGCVLSDHYHPSGPGSRTSSAKREEMDSKFWNDEAQAGIKARLERLQTASKARNVVMFLGDGMSVPTLAAARALLGQRRGDTGEEAQMTFDTFPTVGLIKTYCVDAQTADSACSATAYLCGVKTNYGVLGVNAAVPRTDCEASTDSTKHLQSILDWALADGRDAGIVTTTRITHASPAGAYAKSADRDWENDAAVKKAGFDTNRCPDIAHQLIHNHPGNKLKVIFGGGRANFLPNSFRDEEGMFGSRTDNRNLIQEWQQDKSDRTVKHEYIWHREQLMRAKIDLPEYMLGLFESGHLQYNMKANKTTEPTLAEMTEVAIRSLSRNEKGFFLFVEGGRIDHAHHDNFAELALDETLEMDKAVARAAELLSEDDSLIVVTADHAHVMAYNGYAPRGNDILGTSVTYANYTWDGMPYMTLSYTNGPGFRPHVGGGRPNVTDEEDYGTLTWHSPVDVPLNYDSERTVGTTWRCLRAGRTTPCSRGCTSRASCRTSWRTPPASAPADTPAAAPRTCWASLSCYLLSQSFDRLIMLLLLLALVTLTAAGVPSADRYHPSSRDSTAGAPAARAREAEAGYWYDEAQAAIKARLERKESVKKARNVVMFLGDGMSVPTLAAARTLLGQRRGDTGEEAQLAFEKFPTSGLTYCVNSQVADSSCSATAYLCGVKANQGTLGLTAAVPRWDCDASTDTTQHVQSIAEWALADGRDAGIVTTTRITHASPAGVYAKVANRHWENDAKVREDGHDPARCPDIAHQLVHMRPGNQFKVILGGGRREFIPTTSQGTRTDGRNLIEEWQNDKVSRNLDYRYINTRAQLIELLSSPPDYLLGLFGNNHLNYHMQSNLTIDPTLAELTEIAIRSLRRNEKGFFLFVEGGRIDHAHHDNFAELALDETLEMDKAVARAAELLSEDDSLIVVTADHAHVMAYNGYSRRGHDILGPSRDLDEEGVPYMTLSYTNGPGFRAHVDGKRPNVTAESNYRDLEWQAHVDVPLDSETHGGDDVAVFARGPHHSMFTGLYEQSQLPHLMAYAACIGPGRHACSGATHVLGQPVLLLALFILLTSQSQERYI
;
A
#
# COMPACT_ATOMS: atom_id res chain seq x y z
N MET A 1 41.93 28.02 80.66
CA MET A 1 43.35 27.81 80.27
C MET A 1 43.61 26.33 80.01
N PHE A 2 42.58 25.55 79.66
CA PHE A 2 42.51 24.14 80.05
C PHE A 2 41.63 23.33 79.10
N THR A 3 42.02 22.07 78.93
CA THR A 3 41.18 20.92 78.49
C THR A 3 40.59 20.90 77.08
N LEU A 4 40.21 19.68 76.71
CA LEU A 4 39.59 19.19 75.49
C LEU A 4 38.25 19.88 75.17
N VAL A 5 37.83 19.79 73.89
CA VAL A 5 36.53 19.29 73.40
C VAL A 5 36.62 19.31 71.86
N ALA A 6 36.11 18.40 71.00
CA ALA A 6 35.53 17.05 71.04
C ALA A 6 34.27 17.00 70.12
N MET A 7 34.32 16.13 69.11
CA MET A 7 33.20 15.51 68.35
C MET A 7 32.07 16.39 67.75
N GLY A 8 31.81 16.22 66.45
CA GLY A 8 30.49 16.44 65.85
C GLY A 8 30.46 17.18 64.50
N SER A 9 30.49 16.45 63.39
CA SER A 9 30.07 16.92 62.06
C SER A 9 29.84 15.73 61.12
N PHE A 10 28.57 15.42 60.82
CA PHE A 10 28.13 14.41 59.86
C PHE A 10 26.79 14.88 59.27
N TYR A 11 26.53 14.56 57.99
CA TYR A 11 25.32 14.91 57.23
C TYR A 11 24.95 16.42 57.14
N LEU A 12 25.45 17.12 56.10
CA LEU A 12 24.59 17.86 55.14
C LEU A 12 25.33 18.48 53.92
N LEU A 13 25.85 17.68 52.96
CA LEU A 13 26.12 18.20 51.59
C LEU A 13 26.31 17.07 50.54
N ALA A 14 25.25 16.66 49.83
CA ALA A 14 25.32 15.63 48.78
C ALA A 14 24.11 15.65 47.80
N VAL A 15 23.79 16.79 47.18
CA VAL A 15 22.62 16.90 46.24
C VAL A 15 22.88 17.76 44.99
N VAL A 16 23.76 18.77 45.03
CA VAL A 16 23.67 19.93 44.09
C VAL A 16 24.67 19.91 42.92
N THR A 17 25.48 18.86 42.74
CA THR A 17 26.48 18.77 41.63
C THR A 17 26.46 17.41 40.94
N ALA A 18 25.30 17.02 40.41
CA ALA A 18 25.11 15.80 39.63
C ALA A 18 24.07 15.95 38.49
N ALA A 19 23.92 17.17 37.94
CA ALA A 19 22.89 17.51 36.95
C ALA A 19 23.45 18.44 35.85
N SER A 20 24.53 18.02 35.19
CA SER A 20 25.16 18.79 34.08
C SER A 20 25.89 17.95 33.04
N VAL A 21 25.92 16.62 33.21
CA VAL A 21 26.38 15.69 32.17
C VAL A 21 25.16 14.98 31.63
N LEU A 22 24.42 15.68 30.77
CA LEU A 22 23.47 15.04 29.88
C LEU A 22 24.32 14.30 28.85
N GLY A 23 24.57 13.01 29.07
CA GLY A 23 25.19 12.17 28.06
C GLY A 23 24.28 12.14 26.84
N CYS A 24 24.78 12.57 25.69
CA CYS A 24 24.12 12.31 24.42
C CYS A 24 24.19 10.81 24.16
N VAL A 25 23.23 10.07 24.73
CA VAL A 25 22.86 8.75 24.23
C VAL A 25 22.50 8.97 22.77
N LEU A 26 23.33 8.46 21.86
CA LEU A 26 22.99 8.45 20.45
C LEU A 26 22.04 7.27 20.23
N SER A 27 20.83 7.45 20.76
CA SER A 27 19.66 6.63 20.48
C SER A 27 19.39 6.65 18.98
N ASP A 28 18.88 5.53 18.49
CA ASP A 28 18.43 5.39 17.12
C ASP A 28 17.41 6.50 16.80
N HIS A 29 17.80 7.46 15.94
CA HIS A 29 16.97 8.61 15.59
C HIS A 29 15.81 8.19 14.68
N TYR A 30 15.96 7.04 14.00
CA TYR A 30 15.08 6.52 12.97
C TYR A 30 14.25 5.31 13.43
N HIS A 31 14.76 4.48 14.34
CA HIS A 31 14.01 3.34 14.93
C HIS A 31 14.18 3.22 16.47
N PRO A 32 13.48 4.04 17.29
CA PRO A 32 13.63 4.02 18.76
C PRO A 32 13.30 2.64 19.35
N SER A 33 14.26 2.01 20.05
CA SER A 33 14.09 0.66 20.58
C SER A 33 13.55 0.64 22.01
N GLY A 34 12.31 0.14 22.19
CA GLY A 34 11.76 -0.15 23.51
C GLY A 34 12.43 -1.34 24.22
N PRO A 35 12.24 -1.51 25.55
CA PRO A 35 12.78 -2.64 26.29
C PRO A 35 12.16 -3.96 25.79
N GLY A 36 13.00 -4.90 25.36
CA GLY A 36 12.58 -6.08 24.61
C GLY A 36 11.50 -6.92 25.29
N SER A 37 10.36 -7.08 24.61
CA SER A 37 9.28 -7.98 25.04
C SER A 37 9.79 -9.42 25.11
N ARG A 38 9.68 -10.05 26.29
CA ARG A 38 10.24 -11.39 26.58
C ARG A 38 9.34 -12.55 26.17
N THR A 39 8.37 -12.31 25.29
CA THR A 39 7.48 -13.34 24.72
C THR A 39 7.45 -13.19 23.20
N SER A 40 8.25 -14.00 22.51
CA SER A 40 8.15 -14.14 21.06
C SER A 40 6.81 -14.79 20.70
N SER A 41 5.98 -14.06 19.95
CA SER A 41 4.74 -14.57 19.36
C SER A 41 4.99 -15.53 18.19
N ALA A 42 6.16 -15.38 17.54
CA ALA A 42 6.67 -16.25 16.48
C ALA A 42 6.67 -17.75 16.83
N LYS A 43 6.36 -18.58 15.85
CA LYS A 43 6.29 -20.05 15.94
C LYS A 43 7.71 -20.61 16.11
N ARG A 44 7.87 -21.66 16.91
CA ARG A 44 9.20 -22.18 17.29
C ARG A 44 10.06 -22.59 16.08
N GLU A 45 9.43 -23.02 15.00
CA GLU A 45 10.08 -23.40 13.75
C GLU A 45 10.64 -22.20 12.96
N GLU A 46 10.02 -21.02 13.02
CA GLU A 46 10.50 -19.77 12.42
C GLU A 46 11.86 -19.31 13.00
N MET A 47 12.24 -19.83 14.17
CA MET A 47 13.53 -19.58 14.81
C MET A 47 14.69 -20.38 14.17
N ASP A 48 14.40 -21.41 13.38
CA ASP A 48 15.41 -22.23 12.69
C ASP A 48 15.52 -21.81 11.22
N SER A 49 16.75 -21.55 10.78
CA SER A 49 17.10 -21.40 9.36
C SER A 49 16.50 -22.50 8.45
N LYS A 50 16.35 -23.73 8.96
CA LYS A 50 15.82 -24.87 8.21
C LYS A 50 14.38 -24.67 7.75
N PHE A 51 13.54 -23.99 8.54
CA PHE A 51 12.14 -23.73 8.19
C PHE A 51 12.05 -22.88 6.91
N TRP A 52 12.71 -21.71 6.91
CA TRP A 52 12.76 -20.79 5.77
C TRP A 52 13.42 -21.42 4.53
N ASN A 53 14.45 -22.26 4.75
CA ASN A 53 15.06 -23.04 3.67
C ASN A 53 14.08 -24.06 3.06
N ASP A 54 13.37 -24.84 3.87
CA ASP A 54 12.38 -25.81 3.38
C ASP A 54 11.23 -25.11 2.61
N GLU A 55 10.74 -23.99 3.16
CA GLU A 55 9.66 -23.17 2.59
C GLU A 55 10.05 -22.57 1.23
N ALA A 56 11.22 -21.94 1.12
CA ALA A 56 11.71 -21.41 -0.15
C ALA A 56 11.95 -22.52 -1.20
N GLN A 57 12.40 -23.71 -0.79
CA GLN A 57 12.58 -24.85 -1.68
C GLN A 57 11.25 -25.50 -2.11
N ALA A 58 10.19 -25.35 -1.31
CA ALA A 58 8.82 -25.68 -1.70
C ALA A 58 8.25 -24.62 -2.67
N GLY A 59 8.47 -23.33 -2.42
CA GLY A 59 8.08 -22.24 -3.33
C GLY A 59 8.75 -22.34 -4.71
N ILE A 60 10.04 -22.69 -4.77
CA ILE A 60 10.75 -23.01 -6.02
C ILE A 60 10.11 -24.23 -6.71
N LYS A 61 9.80 -25.30 -5.97
CA LYS A 61 9.16 -26.50 -6.52
C LYS A 61 7.80 -26.16 -7.16
N ALA A 62 6.94 -25.44 -6.45
CA ALA A 62 5.60 -25.08 -6.91
C ALA A 62 5.63 -24.23 -8.18
N ARG A 63 6.56 -23.26 -8.27
CA ARG A 63 6.78 -22.47 -9.50
C ARG A 63 7.19 -23.35 -10.68
N LEU A 64 8.13 -24.27 -10.48
CA LEU A 64 8.59 -25.18 -11.54
C LEU A 64 7.52 -26.18 -12.01
N GLU A 65 6.62 -26.60 -11.12
CA GLU A 65 5.49 -27.48 -11.47
C GLU A 65 4.38 -26.75 -12.24
N ARG A 66 4.24 -25.43 -12.07
CA ARG A 66 3.23 -24.57 -12.74
C ARG A 66 3.63 -24.07 -14.14
N LEU A 67 4.90 -24.20 -14.56
CA LEU A 67 5.42 -23.66 -15.82
C LEU A 67 5.06 -24.48 -17.09
N GLN A 68 3.85 -25.05 -17.20
CA GLN A 68 3.45 -25.89 -18.35
C GLN A 68 2.09 -25.54 -18.96
N THR A 69 2.09 -25.45 -20.31
CA THR A 69 0.94 -25.37 -21.22
C THR A 69 -0.14 -24.30 -20.94
N ALA A 70 0.04 -23.12 -21.53
CA ALA A 70 -1.06 -22.17 -21.71
C ALA A 70 -2.07 -22.69 -22.75
N SER A 71 -3.35 -22.83 -22.36
CA SER A 71 -4.48 -23.15 -23.24
C SER A 71 -5.22 -21.88 -23.70
N LYS A 72 -6.21 -21.99 -24.60
CA LYS A 72 -7.19 -20.89 -24.82
C LYS A 72 -8.22 -20.97 -23.69
N ALA A 73 -8.23 -19.97 -22.81
CA ALA A 73 -9.25 -19.85 -21.76
C ALA A 73 -10.68 -19.91 -22.34
N ARG A 74 -11.43 -20.93 -21.90
CA ARG A 74 -12.86 -21.11 -22.08
C ARG A 74 -13.64 -20.22 -21.12
N ASN A 75 -13.20 -20.09 -19.87
CA ASN A 75 -13.86 -19.21 -18.89
C ASN A 75 -12.91 -18.09 -18.47
N VAL A 76 -13.43 -16.88 -18.29
CA VAL A 76 -12.65 -15.74 -17.77
C VAL A 76 -13.46 -15.07 -16.66
N VAL A 77 -12.88 -14.98 -15.47
CA VAL A 77 -13.44 -14.24 -14.34
C VAL A 77 -12.48 -13.11 -13.97
N MET A 78 -13.00 -11.89 -13.94
CA MET A 78 -12.27 -10.72 -13.46
C MET A 78 -12.89 -10.25 -12.14
N PHE A 79 -12.14 -10.39 -11.06
CA PHE A 79 -12.44 -9.80 -9.76
C PHE A 79 -11.81 -8.43 -9.64
N LEU A 80 -12.59 -7.47 -9.14
CA LEU A 80 -12.15 -6.14 -8.76
C LEU A 80 -12.43 -5.90 -7.27
N GLY A 81 -11.38 -5.60 -6.50
CA GLY A 81 -11.54 -4.92 -5.23
C GLY A 81 -11.36 -3.42 -5.44
N ASP A 82 -12.48 -2.71 -5.58
CA ASP A 82 -12.53 -1.27 -5.80
C ASP A 82 -11.74 -0.55 -4.69
N GLY A 83 -10.81 0.32 -5.06
CA GLY A 83 -10.01 1.10 -4.12
C GLY A 83 -8.95 0.37 -3.27
N MET A 84 -8.71 -0.95 -3.42
CA MET A 84 -7.68 -1.66 -2.62
C MET A 84 -6.26 -1.11 -2.88
N SER A 85 -5.54 -0.79 -1.81
CA SER A 85 -4.09 -0.51 -1.86
C SER A 85 -3.26 -1.74 -1.45
N VAL A 86 -1.94 -1.71 -1.65
CA VAL A 86 -1.05 -2.76 -1.13
C VAL A 86 -1.07 -2.81 0.42
N PRO A 87 -1.10 -1.67 1.14
CA PRO A 87 -1.48 -1.62 2.56
C PRO A 87 -2.81 -2.32 2.89
N THR A 88 -3.87 -2.18 2.06
CA THR A 88 -5.14 -2.92 2.26
C THR A 88 -4.91 -4.43 2.23
N LEU A 89 -4.14 -4.93 1.26
CA LEU A 89 -3.87 -6.37 1.12
C LEU A 89 -3.01 -6.90 2.29
N ALA A 90 -1.97 -6.17 2.70
CA ALA A 90 -1.12 -6.55 3.84
C ALA A 90 -1.90 -6.56 5.17
N ALA A 91 -2.71 -5.54 5.41
CA ALA A 91 -3.55 -5.46 6.60
C ALA A 91 -4.69 -6.50 6.60
N ALA A 92 -5.27 -6.81 5.44
CA ALA A 92 -6.29 -7.85 5.32
C ALA A 92 -5.72 -9.24 5.65
N ARG A 93 -4.49 -9.54 5.22
CA ARG A 93 -3.76 -10.76 5.63
C ARG A 93 -3.54 -10.81 7.14
N ALA A 94 -3.04 -9.73 7.74
CA ALA A 94 -2.88 -9.63 9.18
C ALA A 94 -4.21 -9.91 9.93
N LEU A 95 -5.31 -9.27 9.52
CA LEU A 95 -6.64 -9.50 10.09
C LEU A 95 -7.12 -10.95 9.89
N LEU A 96 -6.82 -11.58 8.75
CA LEU A 96 -7.20 -12.96 8.45
C LEU A 96 -6.50 -13.97 9.37
N GLY A 97 -5.21 -13.81 9.64
CA GLY A 97 -4.50 -14.65 10.61
C GLY A 97 -4.96 -14.39 12.05
N GLN A 98 -5.14 -13.14 12.44
CA GLN A 98 -5.62 -12.78 13.78
C GLN A 98 -7.03 -13.35 14.06
N ARG A 99 -7.93 -13.30 13.07
CA ARG A 99 -9.26 -13.96 13.13
C ARG A 99 -9.21 -15.49 13.13
N ARG A 100 -8.07 -16.11 12.79
CA ARG A 100 -7.78 -17.56 12.94
C ARG A 100 -7.12 -17.90 14.29
N GLY A 101 -6.60 -16.91 15.01
CA GLY A 101 -5.81 -17.09 16.24
C GLY A 101 -4.29 -17.27 16.00
N ASP A 102 -3.83 -17.00 14.78
CA ASP A 102 -2.43 -16.86 14.40
C ASP A 102 -1.92 -15.43 14.67
N THR A 103 -0.63 -15.14 14.44
CA THR A 103 -0.09 -13.77 14.61
C THR A 103 -0.67 -12.78 13.60
N GLY A 104 -0.82 -13.21 12.34
CA GLY A 104 -1.48 -12.43 11.30
C GLY A 104 -0.71 -12.41 10.00
N GLU A 105 0.55 -12.01 10.08
CA GLU A 105 1.38 -11.60 8.95
C GLU A 105 1.78 -12.78 8.04
N GLU A 106 1.81 -14.00 8.59
CA GLU A 106 2.01 -15.25 7.84
C GLU A 106 0.77 -15.75 7.09
N ALA A 107 -0.38 -15.10 7.26
CA ALA A 107 -1.61 -15.54 6.60
C ALA A 107 -1.61 -15.20 5.10
N GLN A 108 -2.12 -16.12 4.31
CA GLN A 108 -2.37 -15.94 2.88
C GLN A 108 -3.87 -16.00 2.60
N MET A 109 -4.31 -15.07 1.77
CA MET A 109 -5.57 -15.10 1.01
C MET A 109 -5.41 -16.04 -0.19
N THR A 110 -6.51 -16.39 -0.84
CA THR A 110 -6.52 -17.33 -1.97
C THR A 110 -5.73 -16.80 -3.16
N PHE A 111 -5.92 -15.52 -3.50
CA PHE A 111 -5.27 -14.92 -4.68
C PHE A 111 -3.79 -14.61 -4.49
N ASP A 112 -3.30 -14.59 -3.24
CA ASP A 112 -1.85 -14.55 -2.96
C ASP A 112 -1.13 -15.76 -3.55
N THR A 113 -1.82 -16.90 -3.61
CA THR A 113 -1.29 -18.16 -4.14
C THR A 113 -1.23 -18.22 -5.67
N PHE A 114 -1.74 -17.20 -6.37
CA PHE A 114 -1.80 -17.17 -7.84
C PHE A 114 -0.39 -17.09 -8.45
N PRO A 115 -0.17 -17.66 -9.66
CA PRO A 115 1.16 -17.85 -10.22
C PRO A 115 1.85 -16.57 -10.71
N THR A 116 1.14 -15.43 -10.79
CA THR A 116 1.65 -14.18 -11.40
C THR A 116 1.07 -12.96 -10.70
N VAL A 117 1.92 -11.96 -10.46
CA VAL A 117 1.57 -10.60 -10.00
C VAL A 117 2.16 -9.57 -10.97
N GLY A 118 1.40 -8.52 -11.28
CA GLY A 118 1.84 -7.41 -12.13
C GLY A 118 1.29 -6.08 -11.64
N LEU A 119 2.09 -5.03 -11.77
CA LEU A 119 1.73 -3.66 -11.38
C LEU A 119 1.13 -2.90 -12.57
N ILE A 120 0.09 -2.12 -12.32
CA ILE A 120 -0.67 -1.36 -13.33
C ILE A 120 -0.65 0.15 -13.04
N LYS A 121 -0.91 0.97 -14.06
CA LYS A 121 -0.87 2.44 -13.96
C LYS A 121 -2.27 3.05 -13.94
N THR A 122 -2.68 3.48 -12.75
CA THR A 122 -3.99 4.04 -12.45
C THR A 122 -3.96 5.56 -12.59
N TYR A 123 -4.48 6.08 -13.71
CA TYR A 123 -4.61 7.51 -14.03
C TYR A 123 -5.65 7.71 -15.15
N CYS A 124 -6.39 8.83 -15.16
CA CYS A 124 -7.28 9.22 -16.26
C CYS A 124 -6.51 10.04 -17.31
N VAL A 125 -7.07 10.24 -18.50
CA VAL A 125 -6.40 11.08 -19.52
C VAL A 125 -6.18 12.53 -19.02
N ASP A 126 -7.06 13.02 -18.14
CA ASP A 126 -7.11 14.37 -17.57
C ASP A 126 -6.86 14.49 -16.05
N ALA A 127 -6.70 13.38 -15.32
CA ALA A 127 -6.45 13.33 -13.86
C ALA A 127 -5.31 12.36 -13.49
N GLN A 128 -4.49 12.70 -12.48
CA GLN A 128 -3.38 11.85 -12.02
C GLN A 128 -3.90 10.63 -11.28
N THR A 129 -4.77 10.87 -10.30
CA THR A 129 -5.50 9.83 -9.57
C THR A 129 -6.75 9.47 -10.37
N ALA A 130 -6.93 8.17 -10.64
CA ALA A 130 -8.13 7.69 -11.30
C ALA A 130 -9.36 7.72 -10.38
N ASP A 131 -10.54 7.82 -10.98
CA ASP A 131 -11.81 7.42 -10.35
C ASP A 131 -12.31 6.11 -10.98
N SER A 132 -13.23 5.44 -10.29
CA SER A 132 -13.83 4.18 -10.73
C SER A 132 -14.50 4.20 -12.11
N ALA A 133 -14.83 5.37 -12.69
CA ALA A 133 -15.38 5.45 -14.06
C ALA A 133 -14.30 5.45 -15.15
N CYS A 134 -13.27 6.28 -15.00
CA CYS A 134 -12.18 6.35 -15.97
C CYS A 134 -11.33 5.06 -15.92
N SER A 135 -11.20 4.45 -14.73
CA SER A 135 -10.55 3.16 -14.54
C SER A 135 -11.36 2.02 -15.18
N ALA A 136 -12.68 1.94 -14.96
CA ALA A 136 -13.55 0.92 -15.55
C ALA A 136 -13.55 0.95 -17.07
N THR A 137 -13.57 2.14 -17.66
CA THR A 137 -13.41 2.27 -19.11
C THR A 137 -12.06 1.74 -19.58
N ALA A 138 -10.98 1.97 -18.82
CA ALA A 138 -9.65 1.45 -19.14
C ALA A 138 -9.56 -0.08 -19.01
N TYR A 139 -9.99 -0.69 -17.91
CA TYR A 139 -9.83 -2.13 -17.68
C TYR A 139 -10.91 -3.01 -18.36
N LEU A 140 -12.09 -2.46 -18.68
CA LEU A 140 -13.15 -3.20 -19.39
C LEU A 140 -13.16 -2.96 -20.90
N CYS A 141 -12.74 -1.78 -21.39
CA CYS A 141 -12.75 -1.46 -22.83
C CYS A 141 -11.34 -1.35 -23.46
N GLY A 142 -10.27 -1.46 -22.66
CA GLY A 142 -8.87 -1.37 -23.13
C GLY A 142 -8.41 0.04 -23.52
N VAL A 143 -9.14 1.09 -23.11
CA VAL A 143 -8.94 2.48 -23.54
C VAL A 143 -9.10 3.41 -22.34
N LYS A 144 -8.07 4.21 -22.02
CA LYS A 144 -8.19 5.25 -20.99
C LYS A 144 -9.10 6.39 -21.48
N THR A 145 -9.87 6.97 -20.55
CA THR A 145 -10.77 8.09 -20.81
C THR A 145 -10.62 9.17 -19.72
N ASN A 146 -11.49 10.18 -19.74
CA ASN A 146 -11.51 11.29 -18.79
C ASN A 146 -12.15 10.90 -17.45
N TYR A 147 -11.84 11.64 -16.39
CA TYR A 147 -12.37 11.48 -15.03
C TYR A 147 -13.91 11.52 -15.01
N GLY A 148 -14.55 10.54 -14.38
CA GLY A 148 -16.01 10.43 -14.26
C GLY A 148 -16.76 10.02 -15.53
N VAL A 149 -16.07 9.60 -16.61
CA VAL A 149 -16.65 9.25 -17.92
C VAL A 149 -16.68 7.73 -18.13
N LEU A 150 -17.76 7.20 -18.72
CA LEU A 150 -18.03 5.76 -18.84
C LEU A 150 -18.16 5.28 -20.30
N GLY A 151 -17.31 4.32 -20.68
CA GLY A 151 -17.47 3.50 -21.88
C GLY A 151 -17.32 4.23 -23.22
N VAL A 152 -16.82 5.46 -23.20
CA VAL A 152 -16.53 6.33 -24.36
C VAL A 152 -15.10 6.88 -24.26
N ASN A 153 -14.49 7.22 -25.38
CA ASN A 153 -13.11 7.71 -25.40
C ASN A 153 -12.96 9.15 -24.85
N ALA A 154 -11.72 9.58 -24.58
CA ALA A 154 -11.42 10.90 -24.02
C ALA A 154 -11.72 12.10 -24.95
N ALA A 155 -12.26 11.89 -26.16
CA ALA A 155 -12.89 12.95 -26.95
C ALA A 155 -14.34 13.27 -26.52
N VAL A 156 -14.80 12.72 -25.39
CA VAL A 156 -16.01 13.12 -24.65
C VAL A 156 -15.60 13.82 -23.34
N PRO A 157 -15.85 15.13 -23.19
CA PRO A 157 -15.71 15.83 -21.91
C PRO A 157 -16.71 15.32 -20.87
N ARG A 158 -16.36 15.33 -19.57
CA ARG A 158 -17.33 15.02 -18.50
C ARG A 158 -18.53 15.98 -18.62
N THR A 159 -19.74 15.50 -18.37
CA THR A 159 -21.04 16.18 -18.53
C THR A 159 -21.47 16.57 -19.96
N ASP A 160 -20.68 16.33 -21.00
CA ASP A 160 -21.11 16.59 -22.39
C ASP A 160 -22.01 15.46 -22.94
N CYS A 161 -23.31 15.61 -22.70
CA CYS A 161 -24.32 14.69 -23.20
C CYS A 161 -24.23 14.50 -24.73
N GLU A 162 -24.13 15.59 -25.50
CA GLU A 162 -24.18 15.49 -26.97
C GLU A 162 -22.95 14.75 -27.51
N ALA A 163 -21.76 15.02 -26.95
CA ALA A 163 -20.55 14.26 -27.29
C ALA A 163 -20.66 12.77 -26.89
N SER A 164 -21.30 12.43 -25.76
CA SER A 164 -21.49 11.01 -25.38
C SER A 164 -22.47 10.24 -26.27
N THR A 165 -23.36 10.94 -27.00
CA THR A 165 -24.28 10.30 -27.96
C THR A 165 -23.64 9.99 -29.32
N ASP A 166 -22.41 10.47 -29.57
CA ASP A 166 -21.66 10.19 -30.79
C ASP A 166 -21.11 8.76 -30.79
N SER A 167 -21.71 7.89 -31.61
CA SER A 167 -21.32 6.49 -31.72
C SER A 167 -19.91 6.26 -32.28
N THR A 168 -19.27 7.28 -32.88
CA THR A 168 -17.85 7.19 -33.27
C THR A 168 -16.89 7.26 -32.08
N LYS A 169 -17.38 7.69 -30.90
CA LYS A 169 -16.63 7.77 -29.64
C LYS A 169 -16.94 6.61 -28.68
N HIS A 170 -17.91 5.77 -29.01
CA HIS A 170 -18.32 4.62 -28.20
C HIS A 170 -17.27 3.51 -28.25
N LEU A 171 -16.99 2.92 -27.10
CA LEU A 171 -16.05 1.81 -26.94
C LEU A 171 -16.81 0.50 -26.76
N GLN A 172 -16.23 -0.60 -27.24
CA GLN A 172 -16.67 -1.95 -26.93
C GLN A 172 -15.96 -2.44 -25.66
N SER A 173 -16.70 -3.12 -24.78
CA SER A 173 -16.12 -3.77 -23.61
C SER A 173 -15.75 -5.23 -23.90
N ILE A 174 -15.00 -5.84 -22.98
CA ILE A 174 -14.73 -7.29 -23.01
C ILE A 174 -16.01 -8.14 -22.90
N LEU A 175 -17.13 -7.57 -22.42
CA LEU A 175 -18.45 -8.23 -22.46
C LEU A 175 -19.03 -8.21 -23.88
N ASP A 176 -18.89 -7.10 -24.63
CA ASP A 176 -19.23 -7.07 -26.06
C ASP A 176 -18.41 -8.11 -26.84
N TRP A 177 -17.10 -8.21 -26.55
CA TRP A 177 -16.20 -9.17 -27.20
C TRP A 177 -16.55 -10.63 -26.85
N ALA A 178 -16.90 -10.92 -25.60
CA ALA A 178 -17.34 -12.25 -25.17
C ALA A 178 -18.63 -12.67 -25.88
N LEU A 179 -19.64 -11.80 -25.89
CA LEU A 179 -20.91 -12.01 -26.60
C LEU A 179 -20.69 -12.19 -28.11
N ALA A 180 -19.74 -11.47 -28.71
CA ALA A 180 -19.37 -11.61 -30.13
C ALA A 180 -18.66 -12.94 -30.46
N ASP A 181 -17.81 -13.48 -29.58
CA ASP A 181 -17.28 -14.86 -29.69
C ASP A 181 -18.40 -15.91 -29.44
N GLY A 182 -19.60 -15.49 -29.01
CA GLY A 182 -20.76 -16.32 -28.71
C GLY A 182 -20.71 -16.98 -27.32
N ARG A 183 -19.91 -16.40 -26.41
CA ARG A 183 -19.81 -16.78 -25.01
C ARG A 183 -20.91 -16.09 -24.20
N ASP A 184 -21.24 -16.63 -23.04
CA ASP A 184 -22.15 -15.96 -22.12
C ASP A 184 -21.41 -14.84 -21.36
N ALA A 185 -22.14 -13.84 -20.88
CA ALA A 185 -21.58 -12.70 -20.12
C ALA A 185 -22.46 -12.35 -18.91
N GLY A 186 -21.82 -11.88 -17.83
CA GLY A 186 -22.51 -11.41 -16.63
C GLY A 186 -21.68 -10.50 -15.73
N ILE A 187 -22.37 -9.88 -14.78
CA ILE A 187 -21.84 -8.94 -13.78
C ILE A 187 -22.35 -9.33 -12.40
N VAL A 188 -21.47 -9.29 -11.39
CA VAL A 188 -21.78 -9.41 -9.96
C VAL A 188 -21.09 -8.25 -9.22
N THR A 189 -21.79 -7.56 -8.33
CA THR A 189 -21.22 -6.46 -7.54
C THR A 189 -21.87 -6.32 -6.16
N THR A 190 -21.14 -5.77 -5.18
CA THR A 190 -21.72 -5.27 -3.92
C THR A 190 -22.15 -3.80 -3.98
N THR A 191 -21.98 -3.10 -5.12
CA THR A 191 -22.48 -1.73 -5.32
C THR A 191 -23.86 -1.69 -5.99
N ARG A 192 -24.37 -0.49 -6.31
CA ARG A 192 -25.45 -0.36 -7.29
C ARG A 192 -24.96 -0.92 -8.63
N ILE A 193 -25.76 -1.69 -9.35
CA ILE A 193 -25.38 -2.21 -10.68
C ILE A 193 -25.17 -1.10 -11.74
N THR A 194 -25.61 0.11 -11.42
CA THR A 194 -25.49 1.36 -12.18
C THR A 194 -24.34 2.25 -11.70
N HIS A 195 -23.59 1.84 -10.67
CA HIS A 195 -22.38 2.52 -10.19
C HIS A 195 -21.28 2.52 -11.27
N ALA A 196 -20.21 3.30 -11.10
CA ALA A 196 -19.18 3.48 -12.12
C ALA A 196 -18.50 2.19 -12.59
N SER A 197 -17.94 1.40 -11.66
CA SER A 197 -17.23 0.15 -11.93
C SER A 197 -18.06 -0.90 -12.71
N PRO A 198 -19.31 -1.23 -12.33
CA PRO A 198 -20.14 -2.13 -13.12
C PRO A 198 -20.72 -1.46 -14.39
N ALA A 199 -20.99 -0.15 -14.38
CA ALA A 199 -21.51 0.57 -15.54
C ALA A 199 -20.51 0.68 -16.69
N GLY A 200 -19.21 0.75 -16.42
CA GLY A 200 -18.15 0.73 -17.44
C GLY A 200 -18.20 -0.50 -18.36
N ALA A 201 -18.85 -1.59 -17.93
CA ALA A 201 -19.04 -2.81 -18.71
C ALA A 201 -20.04 -2.67 -19.85
N TYR A 202 -21.01 -1.74 -19.77
CA TYR A 202 -22.14 -1.67 -20.69
C TYR A 202 -22.60 -0.27 -21.09
N ALA A 203 -22.37 0.75 -20.26
CA ALA A 203 -22.89 2.10 -20.48
C ALA A 203 -22.02 2.92 -21.44
N LYS A 204 -22.63 3.98 -21.97
CA LYS A 204 -22.00 5.09 -22.70
C LYS A 204 -22.51 6.38 -22.07
N SER A 205 -21.71 7.04 -21.24
CA SER A 205 -22.13 8.24 -20.50
C SER A 205 -20.98 9.24 -20.33
N ALA A 206 -21.28 10.53 -20.47
CA ALA A 206 -20.37 11.61 -20.09
C ALA A 206 -20.33 11.84 -18.57
N ASP A 207 -21.14 11.14 -17.77
CA ASP A 207 -21.05 11.23 -16.31
C ASP A 207 -21.48 9.92 -15.62
N ARG A 208 -20.71 9.49 -14.60
CA ARG A 208 -21.05 8.38 -13.70
C ARG A 208 -22.30 8.63 -12.87
N ASP A 209 -22.62 9.89 -12.57
CA ASP A 209 -23.80 10.29 -11.79
C ASP A 209 -25.14 10.07 -12.51
N TRP A 210 -25.15 9.76 -13.82
CA TRP A 210 -26.37 9.65 -14.63
C TRP A 210 -27.05 8.27 -14.52
N GLU A 211 -27.15 7.76 -13.29
CA GLU A 211 -27.67 6.42 -12.99
C GLU A 211 -29.15 6.21 -13.36
N ASN A 212 -29.95 7.28 -13.36
CA ASN A 212 -31.38 7.26 -13.66
C ASN A 212 -31.83 8.55 -14.39
N ASP A 213 -33.06 8.55 -14.93
CA ASP A 213 -33.61 9.66 -15.71
C ASP A 213 -33.70 10.98 -14.93
N ALA A 214 -33.91 10.92 -13.60
CA ALA A 214 -33.99 12.08 -12.74
C ALA A 214 -32.63 12.77 -12.59
N ALA A 215 -31.53 12.02 -12.57
CA ALA A 215 -30.17 12.57 -12.57
C ALA A 215 -29.84 13.29 -13.89
N VAL A 216 -30.18 12.69 -15.03
CA VAL A 216 -30.02 13.31 -16.37
C VAL A 216 -30.83 14.61 -16.48
N LYS A 217 -32.10 14.60 -16.02
CA LYS A 217 -32.96 15.79 -15.96
C LYS A 217 -32.41 16.87 -15.00
N LYS A 218 -31.87 16.47 -13.84
CA LYS A 218 -31.20 17.36 -12.86
C LYS A 218 -29.95 18.04 -13.45
N ALA A 219 -29.23 17.34 -14.34
CA ALA A 219 -28.13 17.90 -15.12
C ALA A 219 -28.58 18.79 -16.31
N GLY A 220 -29.88 18.83 -16.61
CA GLY A 220 -30.48 19.71 -17.63
C GLY A 220 -30.66 19.09 -19.02
N PHE A 221 -30.46 17.78 -19.18
CA PHE A 221 -30.51 17.10 -20.47
C PHE A 221 -31.84 16.37 -20.74
N ASP A 222 -32.17 16.20 -22.03
CA ASP A 222 -33.31 15.40 -22.48
C ASP A 222 -32.98 13.90 -22.40
N THR A 223 -33.75 13.16 -21.59
CA THR A 223 -33.58 11.72 -21.37
C THR A 223 -33.89 10.86 -22.60
N ASN A 224 -34.52 11.43 -23.63
CA ASN A 224 -34.69 10.76 -24.93
C ASN A 224 -33.44 10.87 -25.81
N ARG A 225 -32.52 11.79 -25.48
CA ARG A 225 -31.22 11.98 -26.15
C ARG A 225 -30.08 11.39 -25.34
N CYS A 226 -30.03 11.66 -24.03
CA CYS A 226 -29.16 10.96 -23.08
C CYS A 226 -29.95 9.87 -22.33
N PRO A 227 -29.92 8.60 -22.77
CA PRO A 227 -30.47 7.50 -21.98
C PRO A 227 -29.62 7.29 -20.72
N ASP A 228 -30.27 7.24 -19.57
CA ASP A 228 -29.63 6.98 -18.28
C ASP A 228 -29.03 5.58 -18.16
N ILE A 229 -28.07 5.38 -17.24
CA ILE A 229 -27.32 4.11 -17.14
C ILE A 229 -28.24 2.92 -16.87
N ALA A 230 -29.24 3.04 -15.98
CA ALA A 230 -30.23 1.99 -15.75
C ALA A 230 -31.01 1.63 -17.02
N HIS A 231 -31.41 2.62 -17.82
CA HIS A 231 -32.04 2.39 -19.12
C HIS A 231 -31.11 1.67 -20.10
N GLN A 232 -29.84 2.05 -20.15
CA GLN A 232 -28.85 1.40 -21.02
C GLN A 232 -28.63 -0.07 -20.66
N LEU A 233 -28.60 -0.43 -19.37
CA LEU A 233 -28.47 -1.83 -18.92
C LEU A 233 -29.60 -2.72 -19.44
N ILE A 234 -30.84 -2.22 -19.44
CA ILE A 234 -32.02 -3.03 -19.78
C ILE A 234 -32.27 -3.06 -21.29
N HIS A 235 -32.01 -1.95 -22.00
CA HIS A 235 -32.41 -1.78 -23.40
C HIS A 235 -31.28 -1.85 -24.42
N ASN A 236 -30.03 -1.53 -24.06
CA ASN A 236 -28.91 -1.46 -25.01
C ASN A 236 -28.03 -2.72 -24.99
N HIS A 237 -27.23 -2.92 -26.04
CA HIS A 237 -26.11 -3.89 -26.02
C HIS A 237 -24.92 -3.27 -25.27
N PRO A 238 -24.14 -4.03 -24.47
CA PRO A 238 -24.28 -5.47 -24.19
C PRO A 238 -25.31 -5.81 -23.09
N GLY A 239 -25.75 -4.84 -22.29
CA GLY A 239 -26.59 -5.05 -21.11
C GLY A 239 -27.80 -5.97 -21.31
N ASN A 240 -28.58 -5.74 -22.38
CA ASN A 240 -29.79 -6.50 -22.70
C ASN A 240 -29.56 -7.98 -23.09
N LYS A 241 -28.30 -8.39 -23.25
CA LYS A 241 -27.87 -9.77 -23.55
C LYS A 241 -27.24 -10.51 -22.37
N LEU A 242 -26.85 -9.80 -21.30
CA LEU A 242 -26.22 -10.42 -20.13
C LEU A 242 -27.15 -11.46 -19.48
N LYS A 243 -26.60 -12.64 -19.18
CA LYS A 243 -27.34 -13.77 -18.59
C LYS A 243 -27.50 -13.62 -17.08
N VAL A 244 -26.54 -12.95 -16.44
CA VAL A 244 -26.50 -12.73 -14.99
C VAL A 244 -26.15 -11.28 -14.72
N ILE A 245 -27.00 -10.61 -13.95
CA ILE A 245 -26.84 -9.21 -13.52
C ILE A 245 -27.16 -9.19 -12.04
N PHE A 246 -26.16 -9.18 -11.15
CA PHE A 246 -26.34 -9.22 -9.69
C PHE A 246 -25.71 -8.01 -9.01
N GLY A 247 -26.48 -7.31 -8.17
CA GLY A 247 -25.99 -6.21 -7.33
C GLY A 247 -27.12 -5.52 -6.56
N GLY A 248 -26.89 -4.26 -6.18
CA GLY A 248 -27.91 -3.39 -5.59
C GLY A 248 -28.51 -2.40 -6.60
N GLY A 249 -29.36 -1.51 -6.10
CA GLY A 249 -29.76 -0.28 -6.78
C GLY A 249 -31.18 -0.28 -7.30
N ARG A 250 -32.11 -1.05 -6.70
CA ARG A 250 -33.53 -1.11 -7.13
C ARG A 250 -34.14 0.26 -7.41
N ALA A 251 -33.79 1.28 -6.61
CA ALA A 251 -34.29 2.62 -6.75
C ALA A 251 -34.09 3.23 -8.16
N ASN A 252 -32.99 2.93 -8.86
CA ASN A 252 -32.71 3.47 -10.20
C ASN A 252 -33.59 2.88 -11.32
N PHE A 253 -34.23 1.73 -11.05
CA PHE A 253 -35.06 0.99 -12.00
C PHE A 253 -36.57 1.19 -11.76
N LEU A 254 -36.96 1.87 -10.67
CA LEU A 254 -38.35 2.00 -10.22
C LEU A 254 -38.84 3.46 -10.24
N PRO A 255 -40.14 3.70 -10.54
CA PRO A 255 -40.76 5.02 -10.39
C PRO A 255 -40.67 5.56 -8.97
N ASN A 256 -40.51 6.87 -8.81
CA ASN A 256 -40.59 7.53 -7.49
C ASN A 256 -41.99 7.50 -6.84
N SER A 257 -43.01 7.08 -7.59
CA SER A 257 -44.35 6.78 -7.12
C SER A 257 -44.54 5.32 -6.66
N PHE A 258 -43.55 4.46 -6.90
CA PHE A 258 -43.55 3.03 -6.60
C PHE A 258 -42.63 2.73 -5.41
N ARG A 259 -43.00 1.75 -4.57
CA ARG A 259 -42.16 1.22 -3.50
C ARG A 259 -41.67 -0.18 -3.84
N ASP A 260 -40.40 -0.45 -3.59
CA ASP A 260 -39.80 -1.78 -3.72
C ASP A 260 -40.28 -2.75 -2.61
N GLU A 261 -39.74 -3.96 -2.61
CA GLU A 261 -40.16 -5.03 -1.70
C GLU A 261 -39.74 -4.81 -0.23
N GLU A 262 -38.85 -3.84 0.03
CA GLU A 262 -38.50 -3.37 1.38
C GLU A 262 -39.27 -2.11 1.79
N GLY A 263 -40.06 -1.56 0.85
CA GLY A 263 -40.88 -0.38 1.03
C GLY A 263 -40.17 0.93 0.67
N MET A 264 -38.96 0.91 0.14
CA MET A 264 -38.22 2.11 -0.27
C MET A 264 -38.72 2.63 -1.61
N PHE A 265 -38.72 3.95 -1.82
CA PHE A 265 -39.22 4.55 -3.06
C PHE A 265 -38.19 4.45 -4.20
N GLY A 266 -38.68 4.29 -5.42
CA GLY A 266 -37.87 4.49 -6.62
C GLY A 266 -37.34 5.91 -6.77
N SER A 267 -36.42 6.10 -7.72
CA SER A 267 -35.84 7.41 -8.07
C SER A 267 -36.31 7.93 -9.42
N ARG A 268 -36.93 7.09 -10.28
CA ARG A 268 -37.27 7.49 -11.65
C ARG A 268 -38.42 8.49 -11.73
N THR A 269 -38.32 9.46 -12.62
CA THR A 269 -39.34 10.52 -12.83
C THR A 269 -40.10 10.38 -14.15
N ASP A 270 -39.81 9.36 -14.95
CA ASP A 270 -40.47 9.01 -16.20
C ASP A 270 -41.70 8.07 -16.00
N ASN A 271 -41.95 7.63 -14.77
CA ASN A 271 -42.93 6.60 -14.39
C ASN A 271 -42.68 5.20 -15.00
N ARG A 272 -41.47 4.90 -15.48
CA ARG A 272 -41.11 3.58 -16.02
C ARG A 272 -40.62 2.64 -14.92
N ASN A 273 -41.03 1.37 -15.02
CA ASN A 273 -40.52 0.28 -14.18
C ASN A 273 -39.63 -0.61 -15.05
N LEU A 274 -38.33 -0.34 -15.02
CA LEU A 274 -37.35 -1.03 -15.87
C LEU A 274 -37.19 -2.51 -15.50
N ILE A 275 -37.52 -2.91 -14.27
CA ILE A 275 -37.55 -4.32 -13.84
C ILE A 275 -38.66 -5.07 -14.58
N GLN A 276 -39.87 -4.48 -14.63
CA GLN A 276 -41.00 -5.04 -15.38
C GLN A 276 -40.74 -5.03 -16.89
N GLU A 277 -40.12 -3.99 -17.43
CA GLU A 277 -39.70 -3.96 -18.85
C GLU A 277 -38.68 -5.06 -19.17
N TRP A 278 -37.72 -5.32 -18.27
CA TRP A 278 -36.77 -6.43 -18.43
C TRP A 278 -37.45 -7.80 -18.42
N GLN A 279 -38.41 -8.02 -17.51
CA GLN A 279 -39.21 -9.25 -17.44
C GLN A 279 -40.08 -9.44 -18.69
N GLN A 280 -40.65 -8.36 -19.22
CA GLN A 280 -41.46 -8.40 -20.44
C GLN A 280 -40.61 -8.82 -21.66
N ASP A 281 -39.43 -8.23 -21.86
CA ASP A 281 -38.51 -8.66 -22.94
C ASP A 281 -38.16 -10.15 -22.84
N LYS A 282 -37.85 -10.68 -21.65
CA LYS A 282 -37.57 -12.12 -21.49
C LYS A 282 -38.81 -12.99 -21.74
N SER A 283 -40.00 -12.51 -21.37
CA SER A 283 -41.27 -13.18 -21.62
C SER A 283 -41.61 -13.24 -23.11
N ASP A 284 -41.49 -12.13 -23.82
CA ASP A 284 -41.75 -12.02 -25.27
C ASP A 284 -40.76 -12.88 -26.07
N ARG A 285 -39.49 -12.94 -25.62
CA ARG A 285 -38.46 -13.85 -26.15
C ARG A 285 -38.67 -15.32 -25.78
N THR A 286 -39.63 -15.64 -24.92
CA THR A 286 -39.93 -17.01 -24.44
C THR A 286 -38.71 -17.69 -23.77
N VAL A 287 -37.86 -16.93 -23.07
CA VAL A 287 -36.68 -17.46 -22.35
C VAL A 287 -36.93 -17.61 -20.84
N LYS A 288 -36.36 -18.65 -20.22
CA LYS A 288 -36.51 -18.89 -18.78
C LYS A 288 -35.77 -17.79 -18.00
N HIS A 289 -36.48 -17.02 -17.19
CA HIS A 289 -35.90 -15.90 -16.47
C HIS A 289 -36.48 -15.76 -15.06
N GLU A 290 -35.72 -15.11 -14.17
CA GLU A 290 -36.16 -14.77 -12.81
C GLU A 290 -35.64 -13.38 -12.43
N TYR A 291 -36.50 -12.59 -11.79
CA TYR A 291 -36.08 -11.40 -11.05
C TYR A 291 -35.92 -11.80 -9.58
N ILE A 292 -34.78 -11.44 -9.01
CA ILE A 292 -34.31 -11.88 -7.70
C ILE A 292 -34.02 -10.62 -6.89
N TRP A 293 -34.49 -10.57 -5.65
CA TRP A 293 -34.20 -9.48 -4.71
C TRP A 293 -33.88 -10.00 -3.30
N HIS A 294 -34.03 -11.30 -3.06
CA HIS A 294 -33.85 -11.91 -1.74
C HIS A 294 -32.91 -13.11 -1.82
N ARG A 295 -32.03 -13.29 -0.81
CA ARG A 295 -31.08 -14.41 -0.71
C ARG A 295 -31.74 -15.78 -0.88
N GLU A 296 -32.92 -15.98 -0.31
CA GLU A 296 -33.68 -17.23 -0.47
C GLU A 296 -34.05 -17.52 -1.93
N GLN A 297 -34.39 -16.49 -2.72
CA GLN A 297 -34.66 -16.64 -4.15
C GLN A 297 -33.37 -17.01 -4.91
N LEU A 298 -32.25 -16.34 -4.62
CA LEU A 298 -30.94 -16.68 -5.18
C LEU A 298 -30.55 -18.13 -4.87
N MET A 299 -30.79 -18.59 -3.64
CA MET A 299 -30.50 -19.95 -3.20
C MET A 299 -31.48 -21.00 -3.76
N ARG A 300 -32.67 -20.60 -4.21
CA ARG A 300 -33.56 -21.44 -5.03
C ARG A 300 -33.12 -21.48 -6.50
N ALA A 301 -32.77 -20.33 -7.09
CA ALA A 301 -32.21 -20.24 -8.44
C ALA A 301 -30.91 -21.05 -8.58
N LYS A 302 -30.09 -21.13 -7.52
CA LYS A 302 -28.90 -22.02 -7.41
C LYS A 302 -29.19 -23.50 -7.72
N ILE A 303 -30.43 -23.96 -7.51
CA ILE A 303 -30.89 -25.35 -7.71
C ILE A 303 -31.51 -25.53 -9.10
N ASP A 304 -32.36 -24.60 -9.54
CA ASP A 304 -33.06 -24.66 -10.85
C ASP A 304 -32.78 -23.41 -11.70
N LEU A 305 -31.51 -23.25 -12.06
CA LEU A 305 -30.95 -22.02 -12.67
C LEU A 305 -31.75 -21.53 -13.89
N PRO A 306 -32.29 -20.31 -13.87
CA PRO A 306 -32.81 -19.61 -15.05
C PRO A 306 -31.74 -19.38 -16.13
N GLU A 307 -32.18 -19.07 -17.34
CA GLU A 307 -31.30 -18.63 -18.43
C GLU A 307 -30.88 -17.16 -18.24
N TYR A 308 -31.81 -16.33 -17.79
CA TYR A 308 -31.60 -14.90 -17.50
C TYR A 308 -31.96 -14.58 -16.06
N MET A 309 -31.05 -13.94 -15.31
CA MET A 309 -31.27 -13.52 -13.93
C MET A 309 -30.92 -12.04 -13.74
N LEU A 310 -31.86 -11.28 -13.17
CA LEU A 310 -31.66 -9.91 -12.68
C LEU A 310 -31.82 -9.93 -11.16
N GLY A 311 -30.71 -9.84 -10.44
CA GLY A 311 -30.63 -9.76 -8.99
C GLY A 311 -30.38 -8.32 -8.54
N LEU A 312 -31.38 -7.69 -7.91
CA LEU A 312 -31.27 -6.37 -7.29
C LEU A 312 -31.65 -6.50 -5.81
N PHE A 313 -30.66 -6.75 -4.96
CA PHE A 313 -30.86 -7.22 -3.58
C PHE A 313 -31.16 -6.12 -2.56
N GLU A 314 -30.80 -4.89 -2.90
CA GLU A 314 -30.88 -3.73 -2.01
C GLU A 314 -31.41 -2.50 -2.78
N SER A 315 -32.00 -1.55 -2.06
CA SER A 315 -32.48 -0.31 -2.66
C SER A 315 -31.33 0.59 -3.10
N GLY A 316 -30.21 0.56 -2.35
CA GLY A 316 -28.96 1.28 -2.61
C GLY A 316 -27.82 0.34 -3.05
N HIS A 317 -26.60 0.54 -2.55
CA HIS A 317 -25.57 -0.51 -2.60
C HIS A 317 -25.98 -1.69 -1.69
N LEU A 318 -25.31 -2.83 -1.78
CA LEU A 318 -25.42 -3.85 -0.72
C LEU A 318 -24.85 -3.30 0.60
N GLN A 319 -25.30 -3.84 1.71
CA GLN A 319 -24.78 -3.54 3.03
C GLN A 319 -23.34 -4.02 3.17
N TYR A 320 -22.60 -3.40 4.09
CA TYR A 320 -21.28 -3.91 4.48
C TYR A 320 -21.42 -5.32 5.07
N ASN A 321 -20.53 -6.25 4.74
CA ASN A 321 -20.62 -7.67 5.05
C ASN A 321 -20.78 -7.98 6.56
N MET A 322 -20.19 -7.18 7.45
CA MET A 322 -20.38 -7.31 8.91
C MET A 322 -21.75 -6.79 9.41
N LYS A 323 -22.43 -5.96 8.63
CA LYS A 323 -23.73 -5.32 8.94
C LYS A 323 -24.91 -5.97 8.20
N ALA A 324 -24.62 -6.66 7.09
CA ALA A 324 -25.54 -7.37 6.22
C ALA A 324 -26.44 -8.41 6.94
N ASN A 325 -27.75 -8.32 6.71
CA ASN A 325 -28.69 -9.34 7.19
C ASN A 325 -28.57 -10.62 6.35
N LYS A 326 -27.82 -11.59 6.87
CA LYS A 326 -27.57 -12.90 6.24
C LYS A 326 -28.82 -13.76 5.97
N THR A 327 -30.01 -13.31 6.33
CA THR A 327 -31.28 -13.94 5.93
C THR A 327 -31.81 -13.39 4.60
N THR A 328 -31.65 -12.08 4.36
CA THR A 328 -32.28 -11.35 3.26
C THR A 328 -31.29 -11.03 2.13
N GLU A 329 -30.05 -10.67 2.47
CA GLU A 329 -29.01 -10.27 1.52
C GLU A 329 -27.99 -11.40 1.30
N PRO A 330 -27.66 -11.77 0.05
CA PRO A 330 -26.65 -12.77 -0.26
C PRO A 330 -25.22 -12.21 -0.14
N THR A 331 -24.24 -13.07 0.14
CA THR A 331 -22.83 -12.63 0.13
C THR A 331 -22.24 -12.61 -1.29
N LEU A 332 -21.13 -11.90 -1.49
CA LEU A 332 -20.44 -11.83 -2.78
C LEU A 332 -20.03 -13.22 -3.28
N ALA A 333 -19.58 -14.11 -2.39
CA ALA A 333 -19.27 -15.50 -2.73
C ALA A 333 -20.51 -16.31 -3.18
N GLU A 334 -21.68 -16.05 -2.59
CA GLU A 334 -22.93 -16.72 -2.99
C GLU A 334 -23.42 -16.27 -4.37
N MET A 335 -23.39 -14.95 -4.63
CA MET A 335 -23.71 -14.39 -5.94
C MET A 335 -22.73 -14.90 -7.02
N THR A 336 -21.45 -14.95 -6.71
CA THR A 336 -20.38 -15.45 -7.60
C THR A 336 -20.59 -16.92 -7.96
N GLU A 337 -20.91 -17.79 -6.99
CA GLU A 337 -21.21 -19.19 -7.28
C GLU A 337 -22.41 -19.36 -8.22
N VAL A 338 -23.50 -18.62 -7.98
CA VAL A 338 -24.70 -18.74 -8.84
C VAL A 338 -24.44 -18.16 -10.24
N ALA A 339 -23.64 -17.10 -10.35
CA ALA A 339 -23.21 -16.57 -11.64
C ALA A 339 -22.39 -17.60 -12.42
N ILE A 340 -21.31 -18.14 -11.82
CA ILE A 340 -20.45 -19.15 -12.46
C ILE A 340 -21.25 -20.39 -12.86
N ARG A 341 -22.12 -20.91 -11.98
CA ARG A 341 -22.98 -22.07 -12.29
C ARG A 341 -23.93 -21.82 -13.46
N SER A 342 -24.46 -20.61 -13.61
CA SER A 342 -25.36 -20.26 -14.71
C SER A 342 -24.61 -20.12 -16.03
N LEU A 343 -23.49 -19.40 -16.02
CA LEU A 343 -22.69 -19.08 -17.21
C LEU A 343 -21.90 -20.29 -17.74
N SER A 344 -21.49 -21.21 -16.88
CA SER A 344 -20.78 -22.46 -17.25
C SER A 344 -21.61 -23.43 -18.11
N ARG A 345 -22.90 -23.16 -18.35
CA ARG A 345 -23.74 -23.95 -19.25
C ARG A 345 -23.45 -23.70 -20.73
N ASN A 346 -22.85 -22.57 -21.10
CA ASN A 346 -22.45 -22.32 -22.49
C ASN A 346 -21.15 -23.10 -22.78
N GLU A 347 -21.17 -23.96 -23.81
CA GLU A 347 -20.00 -24.77 -24.19
C GLU A 347 -18.80 -23.94 -24.66
N LYS A 348 -19.04 -22.70 -25.13
CA LYS A 348 -17.99 -21.72 -25.42
C LYS A 348 -17.43 -21.03 -24.17
N GLY A 349 -18.01 -21.30 -23.00
CA GLY A 349 -17.73 -20.64 -21.74
C GLY A 349 -18.21 -19.19 -21.71
N PHE A 350 -17.58 -18.37 -20.87
CA PHE A 350 -18.11 -17.07 -20.48
C PHE A 350 -17.04 -16.04 -20.09
N PHE A 351 -17.46 -14.76 -20.03
CA PHE A 351 -16.79 -13.72 -19.25
C PHE A 351 -17.65 -13.29 -18.07
N LEU A 352 -17.07 -13.12 -16.89
CA LEU A 352 -17.74 -12.67 -15.67
C LEU A 352 -16.93 -11.56 -15.00
N PHE A 353 -17.55 -10.40 -14.79
CA PHE A 353 -17.03 -9.36 -13.90
C PHE A 353 -17.60 -9.54 -12.49
N VAL A 354 -16.76 -9.49 -11.46
CA VAL A 354 -17.12 -9.60 -10.04
C VAL A 354 -16.47 -8.45 -9.28
N GLU A 355 -17.22 -7.75 -8.43
CA GLU A 355 -16.77 -6.52 -7.80
C GLU A 355 -17.05 -6.51 -6.30
N GLY A 356 -16.00 -6.37 -5.49
CA GLY A 356 -16.04 -6.13 -4.04
C GLY A 356 -16.15 -4.65 -3.70
N GLY A 357 -16.98 -3.90 -4.43
CA GLY A 357 -16.96 -2.43 -4.44
C GLY A 357 -17.44 -1.74 -3.16
N ARG A 358 -17.66 -2.46 -2.05
CA ARG A 358 -17.81 -1.84 -0.71
C ARG A 358 -16.46 -1.61 -0.01
N ILE A 359 -15.34 -2.16 -0.51
CA ILE A 359 -13.98 -1.86 0.00
C ILE A 359 -13.67 -0.37 -0.12
N ASP A 360 -13.79 0.18 -1.33
CA ASP A 360 -13.65 1.62 -1.64
C ASP A 360 -14.47 2.51 -0.70
N HIS A 361 -15.78 2.25 -0.61
CA HIS A 361 -16.69 2.99 0.25
C HIS A 361 -16.25 2.99 1.72
N ALA A 362 -15.77 1.86 2.24
CA ALA A 362 -15.27 1.76 3.60
C ALA A 362 -13.96 2.53 3.81
N HIS A 363 -13.05 2.55 2.81
CA HIS A 363 -11.84 3.36 2.86
C HIS A 363 -12.14 4.87 2.80
N HIS A 364 -13.06 5.30 1.93
CA HIS A 364 -13.56 6.67 1.86
C HIS A 364 -14.25 7.11 3.16
N ASP A 365 -14.98 6.22 3.83
CA ASP A 365 -15.55 6.45 5.16
C ASP A 365 -14.48 6.34 6.29
N ASN A 366 -13.21 6.02 5.97
CA ASN A 366 -12.12 5.67 6.91
C ASN A 366 -12.45 4.51 7.90
N PHE A 367 -13.40 3.63 7.56
CA PHE A 367 -13.78 2.45 8.34
C PHE A 367 -12.85 1.26 8.06
N ALA A 368 -11.64 1.30 8.64
CA ALA A 368 -10.60 0.29 8.39
C ALA A 368 -11.09 -1.16 8.55
N GLU A 369 -11.77 -1.52 9.64
CA GLU A 369 -12.26 -2.90 9.85
C GLU A 369 -13.18 -3.37 8.71
N LEU A 370 -14.06 -2.49 8.20
CA LEU A 370 -14.97 -2.85 7.12
C LEU A 370 -14.26 -3.00 5.79
N ALA A 371 -13.30 -2.12 5.48
CA ALA A 371 -12.53 -2.24 4.24
C ALA A 371 -11.75 -3.57 4.19
N LEU A 372 -11.19 -3.99 5.34
CA LEU A 372 -10.53 -5.29 5.45
C LEU A 372 -11.54 -6.46 5.44
N ASP A 373 -12.69 -6.36 6.09
CA ASP A 373 -13.71 -7.42 6.07
C ASP A 373 -14.31 -7.65 4.67
N GLU A 374 -14.58 -6.58 3.91
CA GLU A 374 -14.99 -6.64 2.51
C GLU A 374 -13.90 -7.29 1.63
N THR A 375 -12.62 -6.95 1.87
CA THR A 375 -11.49 -7.60 1.20
C THR A 375 -11.47 -9.11 1.46
N LEU A 376 -11.78 -9.52 2.70
CA LEU A 376 -11.89 -10.93 3.10
C LEU A 376 -13.20 -11.61 2.65
N GLU A 377 -14.26 -10.89 2.28
CA GLU A 377 -15.43 -11.44 1.58
C GLU A 377 -15.19 -11.58 0.07
N MET A 378 -14.40 -10.67 -0.53
CA MET A 378 -13.91 -10.84 -1.89
C MET A 378 -12.96 -12.05 -2.01
N ASP A 379 -12.06 -12.27 -1.05
CA ASP A 379 -11.21 -13.48 -1.01
C ASP A 379 -12.05 -14.77 -1.05
N LYS A 380 -13.11 -14.86 -0.24
CA LYS A 380 -14.05 -15.99 -0.26
C LYS A 380 -14.74 -16.16 -1.62
N ALA A 381 -15.02 -15.07 -2.33
CA ALA A 381 -15.59 -15.13 -3.68
C ALA A 381 -14.57 -15.63 -4.72
N VAL A 382 -13.30 -15.22 -4.62
CA VAL A 382 -12.20 -15.75 -5.43
C VAL A 382 -11.97 -17.24 -5.15
N ALA A 383 -11.91 -17.64 -3.87
CA ALA A 383 -11.86 -19.04 -3.46
C ALA A 383 -12.98 -19.86 -4.08
N ARG A 384 -14.22 -19.36 -3.99
CA ARG A 384 -15.39 -20.05 -4.55
C ARG A 384 -15.34 -20.17 -6.08
N ALA A 385 -14.70 -19.23 -6.78
CA ALA A 385 -14.48 -19.36 -8.23
C ALA A 385 -13.39 -20.40 -8.55
N ALA A 386 -12.27 -20.42 -7.82
CA ALA A 386 -11.20 -21.41 -7.97
C ALA A 386 -11.68 -22.84 -7.64
N GLU A 387 -12.63 -23.01 -6.72
CA GLU A 387 -13.28 -24.30 -6.44
C GLU A 387 -14.26 -24.78 -7.54
N LEU A 388 -14.66 -23.90 -8.46
CA LEU A 388 -15.69 -24.17 -9.49
C LEU A 388 -15.15 -24.25 -10.92
N LEU A 389 -13.90 -23.85 -11.15
CA LEU A 389 -13.28 -23.71 -12.47
C LEU A 389 -11.92 -24.42 -12.52
N SER A 390 -11.53 -24.99 -13.67
CA SER A 390 -10.21 -25.63 -13.81
C SER A 390 -9.18 -24.64 -14.37
N GLU A 391 -7.99 -24.59 -13.77
CA GLU A 391 -6.85 -23.84 -14.33
C GLU A 391 -6.47 -24.32 -15.75
N ASP A 392 -6.83 -25.55 -16.14
CA ASP A 392 -6.61 -26.09 -17.49
C ASP A 392 -7.30 -25.28 -18.61
N ASP A 393 -8.43 -24.64 -18.29
CA ASP A 393 -9.27 -23.95 -19.28
C ASP A 393 -9.89 -22.62 -18.80
N SER A 394 -9.55 -22.15 -17.61
CA SER A 394 -10.18 -20.99 -17.00
C SER A 394 -9.13 -20.01 -16.46
N LEU A 395 -9.33 -18.72 -16.76
CA LEU A 395 -8.50 -17.63 -16.27
C LEU A 395 -9.25 -16.87 -15.17
N ILE A 396 -8.66 -16.75 -13.99
CA ILE A 396 -9.11 -15.86 -12.92
C ILE A 396 -8.10 -14.72 -12.79
N VAL A 397 -8.56 -13.49 -12.82
CA VAL A 397 -7.78 -12.27 -12.57
C VAL A 397 -8.35 -11.59 -11.34
N VAL A 398 -7.49 -11.13 -10.42
CA VAL A 398 -7.86 -10.25 -9.31
C VAL A 398 -7.07 -8.95 -9.46
N THR A 399 -7.72 -7.81 -9.28
CA THR A 399 -7.06 -6.51 -9.36
C THR A 399 -7.78 -5.43 -8.55
N ALA A 400 -7.20 -4.24 -8.53
CA ALA A 400 -7.81 -2.99 -8.06
C ALA A 400 -7.80 -1.98 -9.22
N ASP A 401 -8.56 -0.91 -9.13
CA ASP A 401 -8.72 0.08 -10.20
C ASP A 401 -8.09 1.44 -9.86
N HIS A 402 -8.12 1.79 -8.58
CA HIS A 402 -7.26 2.76 -7.89
C HIS A 402 -6.98 2.27 -6.46
N ALA A 403 -6.25 3.06 -5.67
CA ALA A 403 -5.80 2.70 -4.34
C ALA A 403 -6.09 3.83 -3.34
N HIS A 404 -6.50 3.47 -2.13
CA HIS A 404 -6.73 4.43 -1.04
C HIS A 404 -5.48 4.78 -0.23
N VAL A 405 -5.52 5.96 0.39
CA VAL A 405 -4.42 6.58 1.15
C VAL A 405 -4.23 6.01 2.57
N MET A 406 -4.56 4.73 2.77
CA MET A 406 -4.35 4.03 4.04
C MET A 406 -2.88 3.63 4.20
N ALA A 407 -2.29 3.90 5.36
CA ALA A 407 -0.94 3.49 5.73
C ALA A 407 -0.95 2.42 6.84
N TYR A 408 0.09 1.59 6.87
CA TYR A 408 0.34 0.57 7.91
C TYR A 408 1.60 1.00 8.69
N ASN A 409 1.41 1.52 9.90
CA ASN A 409 2.33 2.41 10.61
C ASN A 409 3.08 1.72 11.77
N GLY A 410 4.36 2.05 11.91
CA GLY A 410 5.13 1.88 13.15
C GLY A 410 5.52 0.44 13.50
N TYR A 411 6.61 0.30 14.27
CA TYR A 411 7.21 -1.00 14.58
C TYR A 411 6.48 -1.73 15.72
N ALA A 412 5.20 -2.02 15.52
CA ALA A 412 4.39 -2.84 16.40
C ALA A 412 4.98 -4.27 16.49
N PRO A 413 4.96 -4.94 17.66
CA PRO A 413 5.36 -6.33 17.77
C PRO A 413 4.48 -7.24 16.91
N ARG A 414 5.04 -8.30 16.33
CA ARG A 414 4.30 -9.23 15.49
C ARG A 414 3.13 -9.87 16.25
N GLY A 415 1.92 -9.86 15.70
CA GLY A 415 0.70 -10.23 16.42
C GLY A 415 0.08 -9.13 17.29
N ASN A 416 0.47 -7.86 17.09
CA ASN A 416 -0.29 -6.71 17.58
C ASN A 416 -1.60 -6.57 16.79
N ASP A 417 -2.66 -6.11 17.45
CA ASP A 417 -3.96 -5.90 16.81
C ASP A 417 -3.84 -4.94 15.62
N ILE A 418 -4.17 -5.42 14.42
CA ILE A 418 -4.10 -4.65 13.18
C ILE A 418 -5.08 -3.46 13.18
N LEU A 419 -6.17 -3.55 13.95
CA LEU A 419 -7.15 -2.48 14.15
C LEU A 419 -6.85 -1.63 15.39
N GLY A 420 -5.81 -1.98 16.16
CA GLY A 420 -5.41 -1.33 17.40
C GLY A 420 -4.37 -0.21 17.22
N THR A 421 -3.80 0.21 18.34
CA THR A 421 -2.71 1.21 18.38
C THR A 421 -1.35 0.56 18.12
N SER A 422 -0.37 1.36 17.71
CA SER A 422 1.04 0.94 17.61
C SER A 422 1.65 0.91 19.03
N VAL A 423 1.40 -0.20 19.75
CA VAL A 423 1.59 -0.33 21.21
C VAL A 423 3.02 -0.02 21.69
N THR A 424 4.03 -0.17 20.84
CA THR A 424 5.44 0.14 21.16
C THR A 424 5.74 1.64 21.28
N TYR A 425 4.93 2.53 20.71
CA TYR A 425 5.32 3.94 20.47
C TYR A 425 4.44 5.02 21.11
N ALA A 426 3.40 4.68 21.88
CA ALA A 426 2.56 5.66 22.56
C ALA A 426 3.31 6.60 23.54
N ASN A 427 4.51 6.21 24.01
CA ASN A 427 5.38 7.03 24.86
C ASN A 427 6.49 7.79 24.09
N TYR A 428 6.52 7.71 22.75
CA TYR A 428 7.59 8.26 21.90
C TYR A 428 7.12 9.37 20.94
N THR A 429 5.82 9.58 20.81
CA THR A 429 5.28 10.78 20.14
C THR A 429 5.56 12.02 20.96
N TRP A 430 5.80 13.17 20.31
CA TRP A 430 6.13 14.42 21.03
C TRP A 430 4.99 14.90 21.95
N ASP A 431 3.74 14.51 21.65
CA ASP A 431 2.55 14.81 22.44
C ASP A 431 2.21 13.73 23.49
N GLY A 432 2.90 12.59 23.49
CA GLY A 432 2.63 11.43 24.35
C GLY A 432 1.28 10.75 24.09
N MET A 433 0.66 11.01 22.93
CA MET A 433 -0.60 10.39 22.53
C MET A 433 -0.34 9.17 21.64
N PRO A 434 -1.11 8.08 21.76
CA PRO A 434 -0.99 6.92 20.86
C PRO A 434 -1.34 7.29 19.41
N TYR A 435 -0.94 6.42 18.49
CA TYR A 435 -1.41 6.43 17.11
C TYR A 435 -1.80 5.01 16.68
N MET A 436 -2.62 4.91 15.64
CA MET A 436 -3.16 3.63 15.17
C MET A 436 -2.16 2.88 14.31
N THR A 437 -2.22 1.55 14.33
CA THR A 437 -1.52 0.69 13.36
C THR A 437 -1.96 1.03 11.93
N LEU A 438 -3.26 1.29 11.72
CA LEU A 438 -3.81 1.78 10.45
C LEU A 438 -4.33 3.22 10.57
N SER A 439 -3.92 4.08 9.65
CA SER A 439 -4.38 5.47 9.55
C SER A 439 -4.50 5.88 8.08
N TYR A 440 -5.12 7.03 7.80
CA TYR A 440 -5.26 7.57 6.44
C TYR A 440 -4.72 9.00 6.42
N THR A 441 -4.26 9.49 5.27
CA THR A 441 -3.84 10.91 5.17
C THR A 441 -5.01 11.88 5.01
N ASN A 442 -6.17 11.42 4.50
CA ASN A 442 -7.35 12.25 4.30
C ASN A 442 -8.68 11.49 4.49
N GLY A 443 -9.76 12.24 4.73
CA GLY A 443 -11.14 11.72 4.85
C GLY A 443 -11.96 12.34 5.99
N PRO A 444 -13.10 11.73 6.38
CA PRO A 444 -13.92 12.16 7.51
C PRO A 444 -13.27 11.96 8.89
N GLY A 445 -12.20 11.16 9.00
CA GLY A 445 -11.51 10.84 10.26
C GLY A 445 -10.68 11.96 10.89
N PHE A 446 -10.86 13.22 10.48
CA PHE A 446 -10.12 14.36 11.02
C PHE A 446 -10.46 14.62 12.49
N ARG A 447 -9.50 15.14 13.26
CA ARG A 447 -9.71 15.65 14.61
C ARG A 447 -8.94 16.97 14.83
N PRO A 448 -9.59 18.05 15.30
CA PRO A 448 -8.87 19.29 15.62
C PRO A 448 -7.98 19.10 16.85
N HIS A 449 -6.73 19.58 16.80
CA HIS A 449 -5.81 19.54 17.95
C HIS A 449 -6.32 20.44 19.08
N VAL A 450 -6.12 20.01 20.33
CA VAL A 450 -6.60 20.70 21.53
C VAL A 450 -5.42 21.02 22.44
N GLY A 451 -5.25 22.29 22.79
CA GLY A 451 -4.12 22.74 23.63
C GLY A 451 -2.74 22.69 22.95
N GLY A 452 -2.68 22.36 21.66
CA GLY A 452 -1.45 22.27 20.87
C GLY A 452 -0.96 20.86 20.53
N GLY A 453 -1.73 19.82 20.86
CA GLY A 453 -1.45 18.43 20.49
C GLY A 453 -2.72 17.68 20.06
N ARG A 454 -2.56 16.47 19.51
CA ARG A 454 -3.68 15.62 19.08
C ARG A 454 -4.57 15.23 20.27
N PRO A 455 -5.88 14.97 20.05
CA PRO A 455 -6.67 14.24 21.02
C PRO A 455 -6.20 12.78 21.12
N ASN A 456 -6.46 12.14 22.25
CA ASN A 456 -6.21 10.71 22.41
C ASN A 456 -7.29 9.89 21.68
N VAL A 457 -6.89 9.18 20.63
CA VAL A 457 -7.79 8.35 19.81
C VAL A 457 -8.49 7.23 20.60
N THR A 458 -7.95 6.80 21.74
CA THR A 458 -8.58 5.74 22.57
C THR A 458 -9.63 6.25 23.55
N ASP A 459 -9.81 7.57 23.68
CA ASP A 459 -10.74 8.19 24.64
C ASP A 459 -12.09 8.57 23.97
N GLU A 460 -12.28 8.18 22.71
CA GLU A 460 -13.50 8.45 21.92
C GLU A 460 -14.63 7.45 22.25
N GLU A 461 -15.86 7.92 22.40
CA GLU A 461 -17.00 7.09 22.87
C GLU A 461 -17.36 5.92 21.92
N ASP A 462 -16.95 6.01 20.65
CA ASP A 462 -17.16 5.02 19.60
C ASP A 462 -15.88 4.31 19.12
N TYR A 463 -14.75 4.49 19.82
CA TYR A 463 -13.48 3.78 19.53
C TYR A 463 -13.69 2.25 19.54
N GLY A 464 -13.18 1.57 18.52
CA GLY A 464 -13.35 0.13 18.35
C GLY A 464 -14.75 -0.32 17.91
N THR A 465 -15.59 0.58 17.39
CA THR A 465 -16.86 0.21 16.73
C THR A 465 -16.69 0.05 15.21
N LEU A 466 -17.60 -0.71 14.58
CA LEU A 466 -17.72 -0.89 13.12
C LEU A 466 -18.07 0.39 12.33
N THR A 467 -18.03 1.56 12.96
CA THR A 467 -18.26 2.89 12.39
C THR A 467 -17.29 3.93 12.94
N TRP A 468 -16.21 3.50 13.59
CA TRP A 468 -15.18 4.42 14.04
C TRP A 468 -14.36 4.92 12.85
N HIS A 469 -14.30 6.24 12.69
CA HIS A 469 -13.52 6.88 11.62
C HIS A 469 -12.04 6.95 12.03
N SER A 470 -11.19 6.16 11.37
CA SER A 470 -9.73 6.09 11.61
C SER A 470 -9.08 7.47 11.41
N PRO A 471 -8.08 7.86 12.22
CA PRO A 471 -7.58 9.24 12.27
C PRO A 471 -6.87 9.68 10.98
N VAL A 472 -7.04 10.97 10.61
CA VAL A 472 -6.44 11.58 9.41
C VAL A 472 -5.97 13.04 9.62
N ASP A 473 -5.00 13.47 8.82
CA ASP A 473 -4.51 14.85 8.75
C ASP A 473 -5.48 15.80 8.01
N VAL A 474 -5.95 15.43 6.82
CA VAL A 474 -6.72 16.33 5.94
C VAL A 474 -8.23 16.10 6.05
N PRO A 475 -9.03 17.09 6.52
CA PRO A 475 -10.48 16.97 6.63
C PRO A 475 -11.16 16.99 5.26
N LEU A 476 -11.63 15.83 4.81
CA LEU A 476 -12.44 15.66 3.61
C LEU A 476 -13.75 14.91 3.92
N ASN A 477 -14.70 15.59 4.57
CA ASN A 477 -16.08 15.09 4.55
C ASN A 477 -16.80 15.47 3.25
N TYR A 478 -17.13 14.44 2.48
CA TYR A 478 -17.87 14.47 1.23
C TYR A 478 -19.41 14.67 1.37
N ASP A 479 -19.94 14.95 2.57
CA ASP A 479 -21.38 15.17 2.81
C ASP A 479 -21.99 16.35 2.02
N SER A 480 -22.75 16.03 0.97
CA SER A 480 -23.44 17.02 0.14
C SER A 480 -24.54 17.83 0.85
N GLU A 481 -24.94 17.45 2.07
CA GLU A 481 -26.01 18.10 2.84
C GLU A 481 -25.66 19.50 3.37
N ARG A 482 -24.39 19.94 3.34
CA ARG A 482 -24.01 21.31 3.79
C ARG A 482 -24.57 22.46 2.93
N THR A 483 -25.33 22.17 1.86
CA THR A 483 -25.89 23.18 0.93
C THR A 483 -27.27 23.75 1.27
N VAL A 484 -27.67 23.80 2.56
CA VAL A 484 -28.62 24.82 3.04
C VAL A 484 -28.13 25.45 4.36
N GLY A 485 -27.83 26.75 4.34
CA GLY A 485 -27.34 27.48 5.51
C GLY A 485 -28.42 27.71 6.58
N THR A 486 -28.57 26.79 7.53
CA THR A 486 -29.27 27.06 8.81
C THR A 486 -28.26 27.33 9.92
N THR A 487 -28.04 28.61 10.24
CA THR A 487 -27.09 29.01 11.28
C THR A 487 -27.62 28.68 12.69
N TRP A 488 -27.30 27.51 13.21
CA TRP A 488 -27.46 27.18 14.63
C TRP A 488 -26.43 27.91 15.50
N ARG A 489 -26.53 29.24 15.56
CA ARG A 489 -25.80 30.07 16.52
C ARG A 489 -26.16 29.61 17.93
N CYS A 490 -25.15 29.34 18.77
CA CYS A 490 -25.33 28.97 20.17
C CYS A 490 -25.91 30.14 21.00
N LEU A 491 -27.23 30.31 21.00
CA LEU A 491 -27.95 31.23 21.88
C LEU A 491 -28.05 30.68 23.32
N ARG A 492 -26.90 30.59 24.01
CA ARG A 492 -26.84 30.40 25.47
C ARG A 492 -27.36 31.66 26.17
N ALA A 493 -28.68 31.73 26.42
CA ALA A 493 -29.32 32.85 27.11
C ALA A 493 -30.37 32.43 28.17
N GLY A 494 -29.94 31.61 29.13
CA GLY A 494 -30.49 31.58 30.49
C GLY A 494 -31.84 30.88 30.75
N ARG A 495 -31.80 29.89 31.65
CA ARG A 495 -32.42 30.00 32.98
C ARG A 495 -31.99 28.88 33.95
N THR A 496 -31.18 29.28 34.93
CA THR A 496 -31.21 28.84 36.33
C THR A 496 -32.02 27.58 36.69
N THR A 497 -31.33 26.47 36.96
CA THR A 497 -31.79 25.50 37.96
C THR A 497 -31.60 26.09 39.38
N PRO A 498 -32.49 25.79 40.34
CA PRO A 498 -32.37 26.32 41.71
C PRO A 498 -31.62 25.34 42.65
N CYS A 499 -30.44 25.72 43.12
CA CYS A 499 -29.80 25.00 44.24
C CYS A 499 -30.48 25.34 45.57
N SER A 500 -30.97 24.32 46.28
CA SER A 500 -31.31 24.40 47.70
C SER A 500 -30.03 24.49 48.56
N ARG A 501 -30.15 25.02 49.78
CA ARG A 501 -29.01 25.35 50.64
C ARG A 501 -28.46 24.15 51.42
N GLY A 502 -27.14 24.10 51.60
CA GLY A 502 -26.47 23.22 52.56
C GLY A 502 -24.99 23.61 52.81
N CYS A 503 -24.78 24.55 53.75
CA CYS A 503 -23.52 24.95 54.45
C CYS A 503 -22.16 24.40 53.98
N THR A 504 -21.07 25.19 53.89
CA THR A 504 -20.48 26.01 54.99
C THR A 504 -19.62 27.20 54.51
N SER A 505 -19.22 28.10 55.44
CA SER A 505 -18.10 29.09 55.39
C SER A 505 -17.85 29.90 54.09
N ARG A 506 -18.06 31.22 54.07
CA ARG A 506 -17.19 32.30 54.62
C ARG A 506 -15.75 32.34 54.05
N ALA A 507 -15.15 33.49 53.71
CA ALA A 507 -15.66 34.84 53.44
C ALA A 507 -14.50 35.79 53.03
N SER A 508 -14.72 36.70 52.06
CA SER A 508 -14.11 38.05 52.09
C SER A 508 -14.68 38.98 51.01
N CYS A 509 -15.08 40.19 51.42
CA CYS A 509 -15.28 41.34 50.53
C CYS A 509 -13.89 41.92 50.11
N ARG A 510 -13.71 42.95 49.26
CA ARG A 510 -14.41 44.26 49.23
C ARG A 510 -13.94 45.10 48.02
N THR A 511 -14.88 45.78 47.34
CA THR A 511 -14.82 47.18 46.83
C THR A 511 -13.52 47.73 46.18
N SER A 512 -13.57 48.50 45.07
CA SER A 512 -14.20 49.84 45.06
C SER A 512 -14.09 50.63 43.73
N TRP A 513 -14.94 51.67 43.61
CA TRP A 513 -14.76 52.97 42.93
C TRP A 513 -15.20 53.27 41.45
N ARG A 514 -16.21 54.14 41.38
CA ARG A 514 -16.39 55.37 40.55
C ARG A 514 -16.99 55.30 39.13
N THR A 515 -17.54 56.46 38.75
CA THR A 515 -18.67 56.74 37.83
C THR A 515 -18.73 58.27 37.55
N PRO A 516 -19.66 58.78 36.71
CA PRO A 516 -20.26 58.25 35.50
C PRO A 516 -19.68 59.06 34.30
N PRO A 517 -20.27 60.11 33.66
CA PRO A 517 -21.65 60.60 33.46
C PRO A 517 -22.16 60.46 31.99
N ALA A 518 -23.31 61.00 31.61
CA ALA A 518 -24.68 60.52 31.89
C ALA A 518 -25.73 61.33 31.08
N SER A 519 -26.59 60.68 30.28
CA SER A 519 -27.81 61.29 29.70
C SER A 519 -28.92 60.25 29.43
N ALA A 520 -30.17 60.71 29.45
CA ALA A 520 -31.44 59.98 29.27
C ALA A 520 -32.37 60.90 28.42
N PRO A 521 -33.69 60.66 28.18
CA PRO A 521 -34.63 59.63 28.66
C PRO A 521 -35.12 58.71 27.49
N ALA A 522 -35.89 57.62 27.62
CA ALA A 522 -36.86 57.10 28.60
C ALA A 522 -38.30 57.68 28.52
N ASP A 523 -39.27 56.83 28.18
CA ASP A 523 -40.69 57.06 28.49
C ASP A 523 -41.43 55.73 28.74
N THR A 524 -42.59 55.78 29.39
CA THR A 524 -43.31 54.63 30.00
C THR A 524 -44.84 54.75 29.75
N PRO A 525 -45.85 54.17 30.47
CA PRO A 525 -45.98 53.13 31.53
C PRO A 525 -46.64 51.82 31.03
N ALA A 526 -46.69 50.67 31.74
CA ALA A 526 -47.36 50.30 33.00
C ALA A 526 -48.92 50.35 32.96
N ALA A 527 -49.70 49.53 33.68
CA ALA A 527 -49.39 48.72 34.87
C ALA A 527 -50.24 47.42 35.01
N ALA A 528 -49.93 46.60 36.03
CA ALA A 528 -50.73 45.45 36.52
C ALA A 528 -51.81 45.90 37.55
N PRO A 529 -52.59 45.03 38.27
CA PRO A 529 -52.04 44.20 39.38
C PRO A 529 -52.82 42.93 39.87
N ARG A 530 -52.11 41.96 40.50
CA ARG A 530 -52.51 41.11 41.68
C ARG A 530 -53.70 40.10 41.52
N THR A 531 -53.87 38.99 42.26
CA THR A 531 -53.08 38.22 43.29
C THR A 531 -53.64 36.78 43.44
N CYS A 532 -52.83 35.84 43.99
CA CYS A 532 -53.11 34.63 44.81
C CYS A 532 -54.49 33.90 44.71
N TRP A 533 -54.56 32.55 44.72
CA TRP A 533 -54.22 31.66 45.88
C TRP A 533 -53.71 30.26 45.43
N ALA A 534 -53.58 29.29 46.36
CA ALA A 534 -52.72 28.11 46.25
C ALA A 534 -53.43 26.72 46.26
N SER A 535 -52.67 25.66 45.92
CA SER A 535 -52.93 24.21 46.10
C SER A 535 -54.10 23.60 45.26
N LEU A 536 -54.12 22.31 44.89
CA LEU A 536 -53.45 21.09 45.41
C LEU A 536 -53.12 20.07 44.27
N SER A 537 -52.55 18.91 44.60
CA SER A 537 -52.05 17.86 43.68
C SER A 537 -53.11 16.97 43.00
N CYS A 538 -52.73 16.31 41.88
CA CYS A 538 -53.11 14.96 41.38
C CYS A 538 -54.57 14.46 41.55
N TYR A 539 -55.26 13.93 40.52
CA TYR A 539 -54.80 12.84 39.63
C TYR A 539 -55.60 12.79 38.29
N LEU A 540 -55.36 11.77 37.47
CA LEU A 540 -55.91 11.57 36.11
C LEU A 540 -57.43 11.25 36.05
N LEU A 541 -58.11 11.66 34.97
CA LEU A 541 -58.73 10.72 34.00
C LEU A 541 -59.29 11.39 32.72
N SER A 542 -59.08 10.70 31.58
CA SER A 542 -59.76 10.77 30.26
C SER A 542 -60.52 12.04 29.81
N GLN A 543 -60.03 12.68 28.73
CA GLN A 543 -60.71 12.82 27.42
C GLN A 543 -59.92 13.80 26.48
N SER A 544 -58.99 13.28 25.66
CA SER A 544 -58.28 14.08 24.61
C SER A 544 -57.52 13.26 23.55
N PHE A 545 -57.79 11.95 23.38
CA PHE A 545 -56.97 11.09 22.51
C PHE A 545 -57.12 11.40 21.00
N ASP A 546 -58.33 11.66 20.52
CA ASP A 546 -58.63 11.74 19.08
C ASP A 546 -58.04 12.96 18.37
N ARG A 547 -57.70 14.02 19.11
CA ARG A 547 -57.10 15.25 18.54
C ARG A 547 -55.58 15.21 18.46
N LEU A 548 -54.91 14.37 19.27
CA LEU A 548 -53.46 14.23 19.20
C LEU A 548 -53.05 13.34 18.02
N ILE A 549 -53.81 12.27 17.74
CA ILE A 549 -53.54 11.34 16.63
C ILE A 549 -53.65 12.04 15.27
N MET A 550 -54.67 12.88 15.05
CA MET A 550 -54.80 13.70 13.83
C MET A 550 -53.61 14.65 13.63
N LEU A 551 -53.13 15.29 14.71
CA LEU A 551 -52.01 16.23 14.63
C LEU A 551 -50.67 15.51 14.40
N LEU A 552 -50.47 14.35 15.03
CA LEU A 552 -49.29 13.50 14.82
C LEU A 552 -49.26 12.89 13.42
N LEU A 553 -50.40 12.50 12.85
CA LEU A 553 -50.48 12.03 11.46
C LEU A 553 -50.16 13.15 10.46
N LEU A 554 -50.61 14.38 10.71
CA LEU A 554 -50.27 15.54 9.87
C LEU A 554 -48.79 15.96 10.01
N LEU A 555 -48.21 15.89 11.20
CA LEU A 555 -46.77 16.11 11.40
C LEU A 555 -45.93 15.02 10.74
N ALA A 556 -46.34 13.75 10.86
CA ALA A 556 -45.69 12.62 10.18
C ALA A 556 -45.72 12.80 8.65
N LEU A 557 -46.82 13.31 8.09
CA LEU A 557 -46.95 13.61 6.66
C LEU A 557 -45.99 14.71 6.19
N VAL A 558 -45.65 15.67 7.06
CA VAL A 558 -44.70 16.77 6.76
C VAL A 558 -43.24 16.34 6.96
N THR A 559 -42.96 15.36 7.82
CA THR A 559 -41.63 14.72 7.90
C THR A 559 -41.38 13.66 6.82
N LEU A 560 -42.40 13.30 6.03
CA LEU A 560 -42.31 12.27 4.97
C LEU A 560 -42.01 12.82 3.56
N THR A 561 -41.69 14.12 3.43
CA THR A 561 -41.28 14.73 2.14
C THR A 561 -39.76 14.89 1.98
N ALA A 562 -38.96 14.17 2.78
CA ALA A 562 -37.50 14.17 2.75
C ALA A 562 -36.89 12.84 2.22
N ALA A 563 -37.69 11.98 1.60
CA ALA A 563 -37.22 10.76 0.94
C ALA A 563 -37.24 10.94 -0.59
N GLY A 564 -36.17 10.54 -1.27
CA GLY A 564 -36.05 10.64 -2.74
C GLY A 564 -35.23 11.83 -3.26
N VAL A 565 -34.15 12.20 -2.58
CA VAL A 565 -33.05 12.93 -3.24
C VAL A 565 -32.23 11.91 -4.03
N PRO A 566 -32.02 12.06 -5.35
CA PRO A 566 -31.05 11.24 -6.07
C PRO A 566 -29.67 11.55 -5.51
N SER A 567 -29.05 10.55 -4.87
CA SER A 567 -27.66 10.66 -4.40
C SER A 567 -26.80 11.02 -5.61
N ALA A 568 -26.14 12.18 -5.53
CA ALA A 568 -24.92 12.33 -6.29
C ALA A 568 -23.88 11.37 -5.70
N ASP A 569 -22.84 11.08 -6.46
CA ASP A 569 -21.65 10.44 -5.93
C ASP A 569 -21.06 11.33 -4.83
N ARG A 570 -21.08 10.82 -3.60
CA ARG A 570 -20.46 11.44 -2.43
C ARG A 570 -18.95 11.52 -2.68
N TYR A 571 -18.37 10.40 -3.08
CA TYR A 571 -16.98 10.05 -2.89
C TYR A 571 -16.04 10.67 -3.94
N HIS A 572 -16.54 10.92 -5.16
CA HIS A 572 -15.75 11.50 -6.26
C HIS A 572 -16.34 12.82 -6.79
N PRO A 573 -16.21 13.94 -6.06
CA PRO A 573 -16.85 15.20 -6.41
C PRO A 573 -16.40 15.75 -7.77
N SER A 574 -17.32 16.44 -8.45
CA SER A 574 -17.02 17.21 -9.66
C SER A 574 -16.51 18.61 -9.28
N SER A 575 -15.33 18.99 -9.77
CA SER A 575 -14.77 20.34 -9.60
C SER A 575 -14.81 21.15 -10.90
N ARG A 576 -14.80 22.47 -10.79
CA ARG A 576 -14.96 23.39 -11.94
C ARG A 576 -13.65 23.71 -12.62
N ASP A 577 -13.73 24.01 -13.91
CA ASP A 577 -12.56 24.13 -14.77
C ASP A 577 -11.74 25.40 -14.49
N SER A 578 -10.45 25.21 -14.17
CA SER A 578 -9.43 26.26 -14.28
C SER A 578 -8.11 25.63 -14.73
N THR A 579 -7.44 26.30 -15.68
CA THR A 579 -6.49 25.66 -16.62
C THR A 579 -5.05 26.18 -16.50
N ALA A 580 -4.69 26.71 -15.33
CA ALA A 580 -3.43 27.45 -15.15
C ALA A 580 -2.21 26.53 -14.88
N GLY A 581 -1.58 26.04 -15.96
CA GLY A 581 -0.14 25.73 -15.96
C GLY A 581 0.29 24.30 -16.27
N ALA A 582 -0.59 23.29 -16.16
CA ALA A 582 -0.23 21.90 -16.47
C ALA A 582 -0.03 21.66 -17.99
N PRO A 583 0.91 20.79 -18.42
CA PRO A 583 1.00 20.33 -19.79
C PRO A 583 -0.29 19.62 -20.22
N ALA A 584 -0.80 19.93 -21.42
CA ALA A 584 -1.97 19.24 -21.94
C ALA A 584 -1.66 17.77 -22.28
N ALA A 585 -2.60 16.87 -21.99
CA ALA A 585 -2.51 15.47 -22.40
C ALA A 585 -2.30 15.35 -23.91
N ARG A 586 -1.49 14.37 -24.33
CA ARG A 586 -1.11 14.20 -25.74
C ARG A 586 -2.36 13.90 -26.57
N ALA A 587 -2.65 14.67 -27.62
CA ALA A 587 -3.92 14.58 -28.37
C ALA A 587 -4.33 13.16 -28.81
N ARG A 588 -3.35 12.30 -29.15
CA ARG A 588 -3.57 10.87 -29.48
C ARG A 588 -4.19 10.04 -28.35
N GLU A 589 -4.05 10.46 -27.09
CA GLU A 589 -4.62 9.77 -25.92
C GLU A 589 -6.15 9.89 -25.86
N ALA A 590 -6.74 10.80 -26.65
CA ALA A 590 -8.19 10.86 -26.88
C ALA A 590 -8.69 9.82 -27.91
N GLU A 591 -7.80 9.22 -28.70
CA GLU A 591 -8.14 8.25 -29.75
C GLU A 591 -8.05 6.81 -29.23
N ALA A 592 -9.12 6.03 -29.39
CA ALA A 592 -9.16 4.62 -28.96
C ALA A 592 -8.05 3.76 -29.62
N GLY A 593 -7.73 4.05 -30.89
CA GLY A 593 -6.72 3.32 -31.65
C GLY A 593 -5.32 3.38 -31.03
N TYR A 594 -4.93 4.50 -30.40
CA TYR A 594 -3.64 4.63 -29.73
C TYR A 594 -3.46 3.62 -28.59
N TRP A 595 -4.51 3.41 -27.79
CA TRP A 595 -4.48 2.45 -26.68
C TRP A 595 -4.55 1.01 -27.17
N TYR A 596 -5.31 0.73 -28.23
CA TYR A 596 -5.31 -0.59 -28.87
C TYR A 596 -3.94 -0.94 -29.49
N ASP A 597 -3.27 0.00 -30.16
CA ASP A 597 -1.93 -0.21 -30.71
C ASP A 597 -0.88 -0.43 -29.59
N GLU A 598 -0.97 0.31 -28.48
CA GLU A 598 -0.13 0.11 -27.29
C GLU A 598 -0.33 -1.31 -26.71
N ALA A 599 -1.59 -1.70 -26.45
CA ALA A 599 -1.91 -3.02 -25.92
C ALA A 599 -1.46 -4.15 -26.84
N GLN A 600 -1.66 -4.04 -28.17
CA GLN A 600 -1.19 -5.04 -29.13
C GLN A 600 0.35 -5.11 -29.20
N ALA A 601 1.05 -3.98 -29.14
CA ALA A 601 2.50 -3.95 -29.05
C ALA A 601 3.00 -4.58 -27.73
N ALA A 602 2.32 -4.32 -26.61
CA ALA A 602 2.65 -4.86 -25.30
C ALA A 602 2.34 -6.36 -25.16
N ILE A 603 1.33 -6.88 -25.86
CA ILE A 603 1.08 -8.32 -26.01
C ILE A 603 2.17 -8.97 -26.88
N LYS A 604 2.44 -8.38 -28.06
CA LYS A 604 3.49 -8.87 -28.98
C LYS A 604 4.85 -8.96 -28.29
N ALA A 605 5.26 -7.93 -27.56
CA ALA A 605 6.53 -7.87 -26.83
C ALA A 605 6.63 -8.87 -25.65
N ARG A 606 5.51 -9.46 -25.23
CA ARG A 606 5.49 -10.61 -24.29
C ARG A 606 5.57 -11.93 -25.05
N LEU A 607 4.81 -12.10 -26.14
CA LEU A 607 4.81 -13.32 -26.97
C LEU A 607 6.13 -13.56 -27.72
N GLU A 608 6.85 -12.51 -28.11
CA GLU A 608 8.17 -12.63 -28.77
C GLU A 608 9.32 -12.88 -27.78
N ARG A 609 9.08 -12.71 -26.46
CA ARG A 609 10.11 -12.85 -25.43
C ARG A 609 10.37 -14.34 -25.14
N LYS A 610 11.63 -14.76 -25.25
CA LYS A 610 12.07 -16.11 -24.88
C LYS A 610 12.69 -16.08 -23.50
N GLU A 611 12.17 -16.88 -22.58
CA GLU A 611 12.78 -17.07 -21.27
C GLU A 611 14.15 -17.76 -21.41
N SER A 612 15.17 -17.22 -20.73
CA SER A 612 16.50 -17.80 -20.69
C SER A 612 16.63 -18.76 -19.52
N VAL A 613 16.63 -20.07 -19.81
CA VAL A 613 16.84 -21.16 -18.82
C VAL A 613 18.33 -21.51 -18.62
N LYS A 614 19.21 -20.51 -18.73
CA LYS A 614 20.67 -20.64 -18.58
C LYS A 614 21.09 -20.42 -17.12
N LYS A 615 22.22 -20.99 -16.69
CA LYS A 615 22.87 -20.57 -15.43
C LYS A 615 23.23 -19.09 -15.53
N ALA A 616 22.77 -18.27 -14.59
CA ALA A 616 23.20 -16.89 -14.47
C ALA A 616 24.70 -16.85 -14.08
N ARG A 617 25.54 -16.34 -14.99
CA ARG A 617 26.96 -16.07 -14.76
C ARG A 617 27.13 -14.84 -13.87
N ASN A 618 26.30 -13.81 -14.00
CA ASN A 618 26.35 -12.66 -13.10
C ASN A 618 25.01 -12.48 -12.39
N VAL A 619 25.04 -12.02 -11.14
CA VAL A 619 23.85 -11.63 -10.36
C VAL A 619 24.08 -10.23 -9.83
N VAL A 620 23.17 -9.31 -10.14
CA VAL A 620 23.14 -7.98 -9.53
C VAL A 620 21.81 -7.80 -8.82
N MET A 621 21.87 -7.42 -7.54
CA MET A 621 20.71 -7.04 -6.75
C MET A 621 20.76 -5.54 -6.47
N PHE A 622 19.71 -4.83 -6.85
CA PHE A 622 19.45 -3.45 -6.48
C PHE A 622 18.43 -3.39 -5.35
N LEU A 623 18.71 -2.53 -4.36
CA LEU A 623 17.89 -2.33 -3.17
C LEU A 623 17.58 -0.84 -3.02
N GLY A 624 16.34 -0.44 -3.22
CA GLY A 624 15.85 0.87 -2.80
C GLY A 624 15.38 0.78 -1.36
N ASP A 625 16.23 1.12 -0.39
CA ASP A 625 15.88 1.07 1.04
C ASP A 625 14.65 1.97 1.26
N GLY A 626 13.56 1.41 1.76
CA GLY A 626 12.29 2.13 1.91
C GLY A 626 11.47 2.43 0.64
N MET A 627 11.84 1.94 -0.54
CA MET A 627 11.19 2.30 -1.82
C MET A 627 9.82 1.60 -2.03
N SER A 628 8.78 2.15 -1.39
CA SER A 628 7.39 1.67 -1.46
C SER A 628 6.73 1.78 -2.85
N VAL A 629 5.59 1.09 -3.04
CA VAL A 629 4.80 1.20 -4.29
C VAL A 629 4.28 2.63 -4.55
N PRO A 630 3.80 3.40 -3.54
CA PRO A 630 3.60 4.84 -3.67
C PRO A 630 4.84 5.61 -4.13
N THR A 631 6.03 5.34 -3.58
CA THR A 631 7.30 5.99 -3.96
C THR A 631 7.64 5.73 -5.42
N LEU A 632 7.42 4.51 -5.93
CA LEU A 632 7.58 4.18 -7.35
C LEU A 632 6.64 5.00 -8.26
N ALA A 633 5.37 5.14 -7.87
CA ALA A 633 4.39 5.90 -8.65
C ALA A 633 4.72 7.40 -8.70
N ALA A 634 5.13 7.97 -7.55
CA ALA A 634 5.52 9.37 -7.43
C ALA A 634 6.84 9.66 -8.18
N ALA A 635 7.87 8.82 -8.01
CA ALA A 635 9.16 8.98 -8.70
C ALA A 635 9.01 8.87 -10.22
N ARG A 636 8.20 7.93 -10.72
CA ARG A 636 7.83 7.84 -12.14
C ARG A 636 7.18 9.14 -12.64
N THR A 637 6.26 9.70 -11.88
CA THR A 637 5.57 10.95 -12.26
C THR A 637 6.58 12.11 -12.32
N LEU A 638 7.44 12.25 -11.30
CA LEU A 638 8.52 13.24 -11.27
C LEU A 638 9.49 13.09 -12.46
N LEU A 639 9.80 11.85 -12.86
CA LEU A 639 10.70 11.57 -13.99
C LEU A 639 10.16 12.07 -15.33
N GLY A 640 8.85 11.95 -15.59
CA GLY A 640 8.26 12.52 -16.80
C GLY A 640 8.13 14.04 -16.72
N GLN A 641 7.78 14.60 -15.56
CA GLN A 641 7.67 16.05 -15.36
C GLN A 641 9.03 16.75 -15.52
N ARG A 642 10.11 16.16 -14.98
CA ARG A 642 11.50 16.62 -15.21
C ARG A 642 11.99 16.43 -16.66
N ARG A 643 11.22 15.75 -17.53
CA ARG A 643 11.44 15.67 -19.00
C ARG A 643 10.53 16.63 -19.80
N GLY A 644 9.58 17.32 -19.16
CA GLY A 644 8.57 18.16 -19.83
C GLY A 644 7.34 17.40 -20.34
N ASP A 645 7.20 16.13 -19.97
CA ASP A 645 5.98 15.32 -20.18
C ASP A 645 5.00 15.51 -19.00
N THR A 646 3.79 14.93 -19.08
CA THR A 646 2.79 15.00 -18.00
C THR A 646 3.25 14.24 -16.74
N GLY A 647 3.93 13.11 -16.90
CA GLY A 647 4.59 12.40 -15.79
C GLY A 647 4.16 10.93 -15.67
N GLU A 648 2.87 10.73 -15.47
CA GLU A 648 2.25 9.49 -15.03
C GLU A 648 2.48 8.33 -16.02
N GLU A 649 2.61 8.65 -17.31
CA GLU A 649 2.88 7.71 -18.38
C GLU A 649 4.35 7.30 -18.54
N ALA A 650 5.30 8.06 -17.98
CA ALA A 650 6.73 7.78 -18.05
C ALA A 650 7.08 6.40 -17.45
N GLN A 651 8.29 5.88 -17.68
CA GLN A 651 8.71 4.62 -17.07
C GLN A 651 10.13 4.69 -16.55
N LEU A 652 10.31 4.17 -15.33
CA LEU A 652 11.59 3.77 -14.78
C LEU A 652 12.21 2.66 -15.66
N ALA A 653 13.52 2.47 -15.59
CA ALA A 653 14.25 1.44 -16.31
C ALA A 653 13.83 0.02 -15.87
N PHE A 654 13.58 -0.20 -14.57
CA PHE A 654 13.14 -1.50 -14.06
C PHE A 654 11.66 -1.81 -14.24
N GLU A 655 10.79 -0.81 -14.41
CA GLU A 655 9.39 -1.03 -14.83
C GLU A 655 9.28 -1.66 -16.25
N LYS A 656 10.39 -1.74 -16.99
CA LYS A 656 10.48 -2.39 -18.32
C LYS A 656 10.98 -3.84 -18.23
N PHE A 657 11.33 -4.31 -17.03
CA PHE A 657 11.74 -5.68 -16.80
C PHE A 657 10.54 -6.63 -16.90
N PRO A 658 10.73 -7.92 -17.24
CA PRO A 658 9.63 -8.84 -17.54
C PRO A 658 8.75 -9.34 -16.37
N THR A 659 9.08 -9.14 -15.08
CA THR A 659 8.50 -9.94 -13.95
C THR A 659 8.58 -9.25 -12.56
N SER A 660 7.67 -9.50 -11.57
CA SER A 660 7.54 -8.75 -10.26
C SER A 660 6.89 -9.47 -9.00
N GLY A 661 7.29 -9.13 -7.72
CA GLY A 661 6.97 -9.81 -6.37
C GLY A 661 7.15 -9.00 -5.02
N LEU A 662 7.22 -9.59 -3.76
CA LEU A 662 6.82 -8.99 -2.38
C LEU A 662 7.63 -9.39 -1.00
N THR A 663 7.18 -9.14 0.32
CA THR A 663 8.07 -8.92 1.59
C THR A 663 7.89 -9.55 3.09
N TYR A 664 7.88 -8.72 4.20
CA TYR A 664 7.83 -8.79 5.76
C TYR A 664 8.91 -9.40 6.75
N CYS A 665 8.77 -9.32 8.14
CA CYS A 665 9.75 -9.64 9.27
C CYS A 665 9.25 -10.58 10.45
N VAL A 666 10.11 -11.16 11.34
CA VAL A 666 9.73 -12.26 12.31
C VAL A 666 9.08 -11.83 13.63
N ASN A 667 9.55 -10.76 14.29
CA ASN A 667 9.09 -10.34 15.63
C ASN A 667 8.44 -8.95 15.67
N SER A 668 8.39 -8.25 14.54
CA SER A 668 7.67 -6.99 14.34
C SER A 668 6.82 -7.09 13.07
N GLN A 669 5.67 -6.40 13.06
CA GLN A 669 4.78 -6.33 11.90
C GLN A 669 5.48 -5.61 10.74
N VAL A 670 6.05 -4.44 11.07
CA VAL A 670 6.82 -3.59 10.17
C VAL A 670 8.31 -3.95 10.29
N ALA A 671 8.96 -4.24 9.17
CA ALA A 671 10.38 -4.58 9.16
C ALA A 671 11.28 -3.38 9.46
N ASP A 672 12.48 -3.62 9.99
CA ASP A 672 13.59 -2.68 9.86
C ASP A 672 14.61 -3.20 8.84
N SER A 673 15.43 -2.31 8.28
CA SER A 673 16.45 -2.62 7.26
C SER A 673 17.51 -3.68 7.65
N SER A 674 17.51 -4.22 8.89
CA SER A 674 18.39 -5.32 9.30
C SER A 674 17.73 -6.71 9.29
N CYS A 675 16.50 -6.85 9.81
CA CYS A 675 15.80 -8.14 9.68
C CYS A 675 15.48 -8.44 8.22
N SER A 676 15.15 -7.41 7.44
CA SER A 676 14.93 -7.50 6.00
C SER A 676 16.21 -7.92 5.26
N ALA A 677 17.35 -7.27 5.53
CA ALA A 677 18.64 -7.62 4.92
C ALA A 677 19.07 -9.07 5.20
N THR A 678 18.74 -9.59 6.37
CA THR A 678 18.96 -11.01 6.67
C THR A 678 18.03 -11.90 5.81
N ALA A 679 16.77 -11.52 5.61
CA ALA A 679 15.85 -12.22 4.72
C ALA A 679 16.31 -12.16 3.24
N TYR A 680 16.46 -10.97 2.65
CA TYR A 680 16.71 -10.81 1.22
C TYR A 680 18.15 -11.15 0.76
N LEU A 681 19.11 -11.30 1.70
CA LEU A 681 20.49 -11.70 1.36
C LEU A 681 20.88 -13.10 1.86
N CYS A 682 20.32 -13.58 2.96
CA CYS A 682 20.68 -14.88 3.56
C CYS A 682 19.57 -15.95 3.48
N GLY A 683 18.35 -15.56 3.09
CA GLY A 683 17.24 -16.49 2.84
C GLY A 683 16.53 -17.01 4.08
N VAL A 684 16.63 -16.26 5.19
CA VAL A 684 16.09 -16.58 6.51
C VAL A 684 15.58 -15.28 7.13
N LYS A 685 14.31 -15.22 7.54
CA LYS A 685 13.81 -14.03 8.26
C LYS A 685 14.39 -14.00 9.69
N ALA A 686 14.67 -12.80 10.20
CA ALA A 686 15.32 -12.57 11.48
C ALA A 686 14.51 -11.64 12.40
N ASN A 687 15.04 -11.39 13.61
CA ASN A 687 14.48 -10.41 14.53
C ASN A 687 14.85 -8.98 14.12
N GLN A 688 13.96 -8.03 14.37
CA GLN A 688 14.19 -6.61 14.18
C GLN A 688 15.48 -6.18 14.89
N GLY A 689 16.36 -5.48 14.17
CA GLY A 689 17.65 -5.01 14.65
C GLY A 689 18.83 -5.99 14.55
N THR A 690 18.65 -7.25 14.12
CA THR A 690 19.75 -8.23 13.99
C THR A 690 20.18 -8.47 12.54
N LEU A 691 21.46 -8.79 12.33
CA LEU A 691 22.05 -8.97 10.99
C LEU A 691 22.73 -10.33 10.84
N GLY A 692 22.31 -11.09 9.83
CA GLY A 692 22.96 -12.34 9.45
C GLY A 692 22.79 -13.49 10.45
N LEU A 693 21.78 -13.41 11.32
CA LEU A 693 21.50 -14.36 12.38
C LEU A 693 20.07 -14.93 12.26
N THR A 694 19.85 -16.12 12.83
CA THR A 694 18.50 -16.66 13.03
C THR A 694 17.69 -15.82 14.02
N ALA A 695 16.35 -15.90 13.96
CA ALA A 695 15.47 -15.29 14.96
C ALA A 695 15.61 -15.92 16.37
N ALA A 696 16.39 -16.99 16.54
CA ALA A 696 16.75 -17.51 17.87
C ALA A 696 17.67 -16.55 18.66
N VAL A 697 18.36 -15.61 18.00
CA VAL A 697 19.20 -14.61 18.68
C VAL A 697 18.39 -13.35 19.05
N PRO A 698 18.26 -12.98 20.34
CA PRO A 698 17.64 -11.73 20.73
C PRO A 698 18.48 -10.51 20.31
N ARG A 699 17.82 -9.38 20.00
CA ARG A 699 18.52 -8.10 19.81
C ARG A 699 19.32 -7.76 21.08
N TRP A 700 20.53 -7.25 20.88
CA TRP A 700 21.57 -6.99 21.91
C TRP A 700 22.23 -8.21 22.56
N ASP A 701 21.85 -9.46 22.26
CA ASP A 701 22.53 -10.63 22.83
C ASP A 701 23.86 -10.92 22.10
N CYS A 702 24.91 -10.21 22.53
CA CYS A 702 26.29 -10.40 22.08
C CYS A 702 26.70 -11.89 22.14
N ASP A 703 26.46 -12.56 23.27
CA ASP A 703 26.90 -13.94 23.46
C ASP A 703 26.22 -14.91 22.49
N ALA A 704 24.90 -14.79 22.32
CA ALA A 704 24.16 -15.58 21.33
C ALA A 704 24.58 -15.25 19.88
N SER A 705 24.94 -14.00 19.56
CA SER A 705 25.47 -13.67 18.23
C SER A 705 26.87 -14.23 17.95
N THR A 706 27.61 -14.68 18.96
CA THR A 706 28.89 -15.39 18.76
C THR A 706 28.73 -16.89 18.51
N ASP A 707 27.53 -17.45 18.70
CA ASP A 707 27.24 -18.85 18.38
C ASP A 707 27.10 -19.04 16.87
N THR A 708 28.10 -19.69 16.26
CA THR A 708 28.13 -19.96 14.81
C THR A 708 27.04 -20.92 14.34
N THR A 709 26.32 -21.60 15.23
CA THR A 709 25.12 -22.37 14.87
C THR A 709 23.92 -21.49 14.54
N GLN A 710 23.95 -20.22 14.94
CA GLN A 710 22.91 -19.22 14.65
C GLN A 710 23.26 -18.31 13.46
N HIS A 711 24.42 -18.51 12.83
CA HIS A 711 24.90 -17.70 11.70
C HIS A 711 24.29 -18.19 10.39
N VAL A 712 23.67 -17.28 9.63
CA VAL A 712 23.18 -17.58 8.28
C VAL A 712 24.08 -16.97 7.21
N GLN A 713 24.41 -17.76 6.18
CA GLN A 713 25.29 -17.36 5.08
C GLN A 713 24.56 -16.51 4.06
N SER A 714 25.22 -15.48 3.52
CA SER A 714 24.65 -14.65 2.46
C SER A 714 24.88 -15.25 1.07
N ILE A 715 24.09 -14.81 0.09
CA ILE A 715 24.29 -15.15 -1.33
C ILE A 715 25.68 -14.70 -1.85
N ALA A 716 26.27 -13.63 -1.27
CA ALA A 716 27.64 -13.24 -1.57
C ALA A 716 28.66 -14.29 -1.07
N GLU A 717 28.43 -14.90 0.10
CA GLU A 717 29.26 -16.00 0.58
C GLU A 717 29.08 -17.28 -0.27
N TRP A 718 27.86 -17.57 -0.72
CA TRP A 718 27.58 -18.65 -1.68
C TRP A 718 28.28 -18.43 -3.02
N ALA A 719 28.31 -17.18 -3.51
CA ALA A 719 29.02 -16.82 -4.73
C ALA A 719 30.54 -17.02 -4.58
N LEU A 720 31.11 -16.52 -3.48
CA LEU A 720 32.52 -16.74 -3.12
C LEU A 720 32.87 -18.23 -2.95
N ALA A 721 31.92 -19.07 -2.52
CA ALA A 721 32.09 -20.52 -2.43
C ALA A 721 32.10 -21.22 -3.81
N ASP A 722 31.32 -20.76 -4.80
CA ASP A 722 31.46 -21.18 -6.21
C ASP A 722 32.76 -20.63 -6.84
N GLY A 723 33.47 -19.71 -6.18
CA GLY A 723 34.69 -19.07 -6.68
C GLY A 723 34.43 -17.89 -7.62
N ARG A 724 33.24 -17.29 -7.51
CA ARG A 724 32.86 -16.02 -8.14
C ARG A 724 33.40 -14.86 -7.32
N ASP A 725 33.47 -13.68 -7.93
CA ASP A 725 33.77 -12.46 -7.19
C ASP A 725 32.51 -11.91 -6.49
N ALA A 726 32.70 -11.10 -5.44
CA ALA A 726 31.63 -10.43 -4.72
C ALA A 726 31.98 -8.97 -4.44
N GLY A 727 30.97 -8.09 -4.42
CA GLY A 727 31.13 -6.69 -4.04
C GLY A 727 29.84 -6.01 -3.60
N ILE A 728 30.00 -4.86 -2.97
CA ILE A 728 28.92 -4.05 -2.37
C ILE A 728 29.09 -2.57 -2.76
N VAL A 729 27.97 -1.91 -3.09
CA VAL A 729 27.86 -0.50 -3.50
C VAL A 729 26.67 0.14 -2.80
N THR A 730 26.84 1.35 -2.25
CA THR A 730 25.76 2.04 -1.53
C THR A 730 25.91 3.55 -1.49
N THR A 731 24.79 4.29 -1.33
CA THR A 731 24.78 5.69 -0.88
C THR A 731 24.86 5.85 0.64
N THR A 732 24.70 4.79 1.44
CA THR A 732 24.75 4.83 2.91
C THR A 732 26.17 4.64 3.48
N ARG A 733 26.30 4.42 4.80
CA ARG A 733 27.56 3.92 5.38
C ARG A 733 27.74 2.48 4.94
N ILE A 734 28.94 2.05 4.57
CA ILE A 734 29.19 0.65 4.16
C ILE A 734 28.96 -0.38 5.30
N THR A 735 28.82 0.11 6.53
CA THR A 735 28.48 -0.56 7.79
C THR A 735 27.00 -0.46 8.16
N HIS A 736 26.17 0.23 7.37
CA HIS A 736 24.72 0.31 7.54
C HIS A 736 24.07 -1.08 7.46
N ALA A 737 22.81 -1.23 7.88
CA ALA A 737 22.15 -2.53 7.97
C ALA A 737 22.07 -3.29 6.63
N SER A 738 21.52 -2.66 5.59
CA SER A 738 21.37 -3.24 4.25
C SER A 738 22.68 -3.74 3.61
N PRO A 739 23.78 -2.98 3.56
CA PRO A 739 25.06 -3.48 3.04
C PRO A 739 25.76 -4.43 4.03
N ALA A 740 25.53 -4.28 5.34
CA ALA A 740 26.08 -5.19 6.35
C ALA A 740 25.44 -6.58 6.31
N GLY A 741 24.16 -6.72 5.93
CA GLY A 741 23.51 -8.03 5.75
C GLY A 741 24.23 -8.92 4.73
N VAL A 742 25.05 -8.34 3.84
CA VAL A 742 25.85 -9.09 2.85
C VAL A 742 27.02 -9.84 3.52
N TYR A 743 27.47 -9.44 4.72
CA TYR A 743 28.66 -10.00 5.37
C TYR A 743 28.61 -10.18 6.90
N ALA A 744 27.91 -9.33 7.64
CA ALA A 744 27.98 -9.26 9.09
C ALA A 744 27.18 -10.35 9.82
N LYS A 745 27.51 -10.52 11.10
CA LYS A 745 26.87 -11.39 12.10
C LYS A 745 26.82 -10.63 13.43
N VAL A 746 25.73 -9.93 13.73
CA VAL A 746 25.60 -9.09 14.95
C VAL A 746 24.19 -9.08 15.52
N ALA A 747 24.09 -9.08 16.85
CA ALA A 747 22.83 -8.89 17.58
C ALA A 747 22.31 -7.42 17.56
N ASN A 748 23.05 -6.47 16.98
CA ASN A 748 22.53 -5.13 16.73
C ASN A 748 23.14 -4.46 15.49
N ARG A 749 22.29 -3.88 14.63
CA ARG A 749 22.72 -3.03 13.49
C ARG A 749 23.57 -1.81 13.89
N HIS A 750 23.45 -1.32 15.12
CA HIS A 750 24.20 -0.16 15.61
C HIS A 750 25.65 -0.44 16.00
N TRP A 751 26.08 -1.70 16.01
CA TRP A 751 27.46 -2.10 16.29
C TRP A 751 28.39 -1.87 15.09
N GLU A 752 28.27 -0.72 14.43
CA GLU A 752 29.05 -0.33 13.26
C GLU A 752 30.55 -0.21 13.54
N ASN A 753 30.90 0.19 14.76
CA ASN A 753 32.26 0.34 15.26
C ASN A 753 32.39 -0.19 16.70
N ASP A 754 33.62 -0.33 17.17
CA ASP A 754 33.98 -0.84 18.51
C ASP A 754 33.54 0.07 19.66
N ALA A 755 33.37 1.38 19.44
CA ALA A 755 32.88 2.30 20.45
C ALA A 755 31.40 2.06 20.75
N LYS A 756 30.59 1.75 19.72
CA LYS A 756 29.17 1.40 19.88
C LYS A 756 28.98 0.09 20.65
N VAL A 757 29.74 -0.95 20.33
CA VAL A 757 29.73 -2.22 21.10
C VAL A 757 30.05 -1.98 22.59
N ARG A 758 30.93 -1.03 22.91
CA ARG A 758 31.24 -0.63 24.31
C ARG A 758 30.17 0.27 24.95
N GLU A 759 29.46 1.08 24.18
CA GLU A 759 28.36 1.94 24.65
C GLU A 759 27.23 1.07 25.27
N ASP A 760 26.95 -0.07 24.63
CA ASP A 760 25.99 -1.08 25.13
C ASP A 760 26.58 -2.03 26.18
N GLY A 761 27.83 -1.84 26.60
CA GLY A 761 28.48 -2.59 27.67
C GLY A 761 29.10 -3.94 27.27
N HIS A 762 29.29 -4.21 25.98
CA HIS A 762 29.92 -5.43 25.48
C HIS A 762 31.41 -5.26 25.17
N ASP A 763 32.14 -6.37 25.00
CA ASP A 763 33.56 -6.40 24.64
C ASP A 763 33.74 -6.59 23.12
N PRO A 764 34.31 -5.61 22.38
CA PRO A 764 34.57 -5.74 20.95
C PRO A 764 35.54 -6.87 20.57
N ALA A 765 36.35 -7.36 21.51
CA ALA A 765 37.21 -8.53 21.29
C ALA A 765 36.44 -9.86 21.26
N ARG A 766 35.21 -9.87 21.81
CA ARG A 766 34.27 -11.00 21.80
C ARG A 766 33.19 -10.82 20.75
N CYS A 767 32.61 -9.62 20.66
CA CYS A 767 31.59 -9.25 19.68
C CYS A 767 32.16 -8.24 18.68
N PRO A 768 32.78 -8.70 17.58
CA PRO A 768 33.44 -7.82 16.62
C PRO A 768 32.43 -6.92 15.91
N ASP A 769 32.73 -5.62 15.87
CA ASP A 769 31.93 -4.61 15.19
C ASP A 769 31.87 -4.80 13.66
N ILE A 770 30.84 -4.26 13.01
CA ILE A 770 30.57 -4.48 11.58
C ILE A 770 31.76 -4.02 10.71
N ALA A 771 32.39 -2.87 10.99
CA ALA A 771 33.59 -2.43 10.27
C ALA A 771 34.75 -3.44 10.40
N HIS A 772 34.95 -4.01 11.59
CA HIS A 772 35.92 -5.08 11.82
C HIS A 772 35.55 -6.36 11.05
N GLN A 773 34.28 -6.76 11.03
CA GLN A 773 33.82 -7.93 10.28
C GLN A 773 34.06 -7.77 8.77
N LEU A 774 33.83 -6.57 8.21
CA LEU A 774 34.08 -6.27 6.79
C LEU A 774 35.55 -6.45 6.40
N VAL A 775 36.48 -6.01 7.25
CA VAL A 775 37.92 -6.04 6.93
C VAL A 775 38.57 -7.38 7.24
N HIS A 776 38.18 -8.04 8.33
CA HIS A 776 38.90 -9.20 8.87
C HIS A 776 38.18 -10.54 8.75
N MET A 777 36.86 -10.57 8.56
CA MET A 777 36.07 -11.81 8.60
C MET A 777 35.48 -12.17 7.23
N ARG A 778 35.26 -13.47 7.01
CA ARG A 778 34.54 -13.98 5.82
C ARG A 778 33.04 -13.69 5.98
N PRO A 779 32.31 -13.27 4.93
CA PRO A 779 32.75 -13.09 3.54
C PRO A 779 33.40 -11.73 3.23
N GLY A 780 33.21 -10.70 4.07
CA GLY A 780 33.63 -9.31 3.78
C GLY A 780 35.09 -9.15 3.37
N ASN A 781 36.00 -9.84 4.06
CA ASN A 781 37.44 -9.79 3.80
C ASN A 781 37.88 -10.38 2.43
N GLN A 782 36.97 -11.01 1.68
CA GLN A 782 37.20 -11.48 0.31
C GLN A 782 36.59 -10.59 -0.78
N PHE A 783 35.77 -9.59 -0.42
CA PHE A 783 35.12 -8.72 -1.40
C PHE A 783 36.14 -7.96 -2.25
N LYS A 784 35.87 -7.91 -3.56
CA LYS A 784 36.71 -7.22 -4.55
C LYS A 784 36.38 -5.75 -4.67
N VAL A 785 35.12 -5.38 -4.42
CA VAL A 785 34.63 -4.01 -4.55
C VAL A 785 33.79 -3.66 -3.34
N ILE A 786 34.13 -2.56 -2.67
CA ILE A 786 33.48 -2.03 -1.48
C ILE A 786 33.37 -0.52 -1.67
N LEU A 787 32.19 0.02 -2.01
CA LEU A 787 31.99 1.43 -2.36
C LEU A 787 30.82 2.06 -1.59
N GLY A 788 31.06 3.19 -0.91
CA GLY A 788 30.00 3.98 -0.27
C GLY A 788 30.53 5.05 0.70
N GLY A 789 29.77 5.36 1.74
CA GLY A 789 30.18 6.18 2.87
C GLY A 789 30.70 5.37 4.06
N GLY A 790 30.78 6.02 5.23
CA GLY A 790 31.09 5.41 6.52
C GLY A 790 32.56 5.47 6.93
N ARG A 791 33.39 6.31 6.31
CA ARG A 791 34.85 6.36 6.56
C ARG A 791 35.20 6.53 8.06
N ARG A 792 34.35 7.21 8.85
CA ARG A 792 34.60 7.41 10.28
C ARG A 792 34.66 6.10 11.08
N GLU A 793 33.87 5.07 10.71
CA GLU A 793 33.75 3.80 11.45
C GLU A 793 35.01 2.91 11.37
N PHE A 794 35.92 3.24 10.45
CA PHE A 794 37.17 2.51 10.19
C PHE A 794 38.41 3.20 10.75
N ILE A 795 38.28 4.42 11.27
CA ILE A 795 39.39 5.31 11.65
C ILE A 795 39.32 5.60 13.16
N PRO A 796 40.46 5.75 13.87
CA PRO A 796 40.44 6.07 15.30
C PRO A 796 40.03 7.53 15.55
N THR A 797 39.48 7.77 16.74
CA THR A 797 39.15 9.12 17.26
C THR A 797 40.34 10.10 17.23
N THR A 798 41.57 9.61 17.35
CA THR A 798 42.82 10.39 17.17
C THR A 798 43.03 10.91 15.75
N SER A 799 42.24 10.46 14.77
CA SER A 799 42.30 10.85 13.35
C SER A 799 40.90 11.18 12.79
N GLN A 800 40.02 11.72 13.63
CA GLN A 800 38.65 12.16 13.29
C GLN A 800 37.66 11.05 12.88
N GLY A 801 37.97 9.78 13.18
CA GLY A 801 37.00 8.70 13.12
C GLY A 801 36.27 8.47 14.44
N THR A 802 35.49 7.38 14.53
CA THR A 802 34.69 7.01 15.70
C THR A 802 35.34 5.90 16.54
N ARG A 803 36.35 5.19 16.05
CA ARG A 803 36.93 4.04 16.77
C ARG A 803 37.65 4.44 18.05
N THR A 804 37.52 3.62 19.09
CA THR A 804 38.11 3.87 20.43
C THR A 804 39.16 2.82 20.84
N ASP A 805 39.34 1.77 20.03
CA ASP A 805 40.43 0.78 20.11
C ASP A 805 41.78 1.28 19.55
N GLY A 806 41.79 2.43 18.88
CA GLY A 806 42.98 3.03 18.27
C GLY A 806 43.40 2.44 16.92
N ARG A 807 42.59 1.55 16.32
CA ARG A 807 42.89 0.88 15.05
C ARG A 807 42.46 1.71 13.84
N ASN A 808 43.24 1.65 12.76
CA ASN A 808 42.83 2.14 11.44
C ASN A 808 42.59 0.96 10.51
N LEU A 809 41.32 0.55 10.40
CA LEU A 809 40.91 -0.60 9.60
C LEU A 809 41.11 -0.39 8.09
N ILE A 810 41.22 0.86 7.62
CA ILE A 810 41.57 1.14 6.21
C ILE A 810 43.04 0.76 5.96
N GLU A 811 43.95 1.16 6.85
CA GLU A 811 45.36 0.76 6.77
C GLU A 811 45.53 -0.75 6.94
N GLU A 812 44.81 -1.38 7.89
CA GLU A 812 44.82 -2.83 8.05
C GLU A 812 44.32 -3.57 6.79
N TRP A 813 43.25 -3.09 6.15
CA TRP A 813 42.75 -3.64 4.87
C TRP A 813 43.78 -3.53 3.75
N GLN A 814 44.50 -2.40 3.64
CA GLN A 814 45.57 -2.21 2.65
C GLN A 814 46.76 -3.14 2.94
N ASN A 815 47.17 -3.26 4.20
CA ASN A 815 48.29 -4.08 4.63
C ASN A 815 48.08 -5.58 4.33
N ASP A 816 46.85 -6.10 4.43
CA ASP A 816 46.50 -7.44 3.93
C ASP A 816 46.81 -7.58 2.42
N LYS A 817 46.37 -6.62 1.58
CA LYS A 817 46.60 -6.68 0.12
C LYS A 817 48.08 -6.58 -0.23
N VAL A 818 48.85 -5.73 0.47
CA VAL A 818 50.31 -5.65 0.34
C VAL A 818 50.96 -6.97 0.71
N SER A 819 50.63 -7.54 1.88
CA SER A 819 51.23 -8.80 2.38
C SER A 819 50.98 -10.01 1.46
N ARG A 820 49.87 -9.97 0.71
CA ARG A 820 49.45 -11.00 -0.25
C ARG A 820 49.87 -10.71 -1.70
N ASN A 821 50.55 -9.60 -1.96
CA ASN A 821 50.94 -9.13 -3.30
C ASN A 821 49.75 -9.08 -4.28
N LEU A 822 48.66 -8.45 -3.85
CA LEU A 822 47.43 -8.24 -4.64
C LEU A 822 47.40 -6.82 -5.20
N ASP A 823 46.84 -6.61 -6.39
CA ASP A 823 46.59 -5.25 -6.89
C ASP A 823 45.35 -4.65 -6.19
N TYR A 824 45.54 -3.51 -5.54
CA TYR A 824 44.48 -2.85 -4.77
C TYR A 824 44.55 -1.32 -4.88
N ARG A 825 43.41 -0.63 -4.76
CA ARG A 825 43.38 0.81 -4.48
C ARG A 825 42.40 1.11 -3.36
N TYR A 826 42.78 2.07 -2.53
CA TYR A 826 41.85 2.83 -1.71
C TYR A 826 41.60 4.18 -2.40
N ILE A 827 40.34 4.58 -2.52
CA ILE A 827 39.92 5.87 -3.09
C ILE A 827 38.89 6.54 -2.18
N ASN A 828 38.77 7.86 -2.30
CA ASN A 828 37.87 8.64 -1.45
C ASN A 828 37.31 9.91 -2.13
N THR A 829 37.48 10.04 -3.45
CA THR A 829 36.93 11.14 -4.28
C THR A 829 36.46 10.61 -5.64
N ARG A 830 35.50 11.30 -6.27
CA ARG A 830 35.04 11.00 -7.63
C ARG A 830 36.17 11.04 -8.66
N ALA A 831 37.12 11.98 -8.55
CA ALA A 831 38.23 12.09 -9.49
C ALA A 831 39.03 10.76 -9.60
N GLN A 832 39.41 10.18 -8.46
CA GLN A 832 40.10 8.89 -8.39
C GLN A 832 39.25 7.73 -8.91
N LEU A 833 37.92 7.78 -8.73
CA LEU A 833 37.00 6.79 -9.28
C LEU A 833 36.97 6.84 -10.82
N ILE A 834 36.89 8.04 -11.39
CA ILE A 834 36.88 8.25 -12.86
C ILE A 834 38.20 7.80 -13.49
N GLU A 835 39.35 8.09 -12.87
CA GLU A 835 40.67 7.61 -13.34
C GLU A 835 40.71 6.06 -13.50
N LEU A 836 40.10 5.35 -12.54
CA LEU A 836 40.08 3.88 -12.50
C LEU A 836 39.03 3.23 -13.43
N LEU A 837 38.07 3.96 -14.01
CA LEU A 837 37.05 3.39 -14.92
C LEU A 837 37.64 2.67 -16.15
N SER A 838 38.85 3.05 -16.57
CA SER A 838 39.54 2.46 -17.71
C SER A 838 40.24 1.13 -17.38
N SER A 839 40.72 0.97 -16.14
CA SER A 839 41.52 -0.16 -15.67
C SER A 839 41.40 -0.31 -14.14
N PRO A 840 40.24 -0.74 -13.62
CA PRO A 840 40.02 -0.83 -12.17
C PRO A 840 40.84 -1.98 -11.56
N PRO A 841 41.33 -1.85 -10.31
CA PRO A 841 42.18 -2.84 -9.66
C PRO A 841 41.42 -4.12 -9.29
N ASP A 842 42.14 -5.16 -8.84
CA ASP A 842 41.52 -6.40 -8.33
C ASP A 842 40.81 -6.22 -6.98
N TYR A 843 41.27 -5.28 -6.15
CA TYR A 843 40.62 -4.90 -4.90
C TYR A 843 40.40 -3.38 -4.81
N LEU A 844 39.16 -2.94 -4.67
CA LEU A 844 38.77 -1.54 -4.62
C LEU A 844 37.96 -1.22 -3.36
N LEU A 845 38.51 -0.37 -2.50
CA LEU A 845 37.81 0.21 -1.35
C LEU A 845 37.60 1.71 -1.60
N GLY A 846 36.35 2.15 -1.67
CA GLY A 846 35.96 3.54 -1.90
C GLY A 846 35.09 4.06 -0.76
N LEU A 847 35.64 4.91 0.09
CA LEU A 847 34.93 5.50 1.24
C LEU A 847 34.86 7.02 1.06
N PHE A 848 33.80 7.48 0.39
CA PHE A 848 33.66 8.86 -0.10
C PHE A 848 33.12 9.80 0.99
N GLY A 849 32.07 9.39 1.70
CA GLY A 849 31.55 10.08 2.88
C GLY A 849 32.24 9.69 4.19
N ASN A 850 32.37 10.65 5.13
CA ASN A 850 32.71 10.33 6.53
C ASN A 850 31.53 9.63 7.23
N ASN A 851 30.31 10.10 6.96
CA ASN A 851 29.04 9.42 7.27
C ASN A 851 28.51 8.76 5.97
N HIS A 852 27.20 8.65 5.75
CA HIS A 852 26.62 8.39 4.42
C HIS A 852 27.18 9.34 3.34
N LEU A 853 26.91 9.06 2.07
CA LEU A 853 27.02 10.07 1.02
C LEU A 853 25.93 11.16 1.20
N ASN A 854 26.17 12.33 0.61
CA ASN A 854 25.17 13.40 0.53
C ASN A 854 23.95 12.92 -0.29
N TYR A 855 22.78 13.53 -0.10
CA TYR A 855 21.68 13.37 -1.07
C TYR A 855 22.14 13.89 -2.45
N HIS A 856 21.72 13.30 -3.57
CA HIS A 856 22.21 13.66 -4.90
C HIS A 856 21.94 15.13 -5.27
N MET A 857 20.75 15.66 -5.02
CA MET A 857 20.46 17.10 -5.17
C MET A 857 21.28 18.04 -4.25
N GLN A 858 21.88 17.51 -3.19
CA GLN A 858 22.81 18.24 -2.30
C GLN A 858 24.29 17.97 -2.63
N SER A 859 24.58 17.01 -3.51
CA SER A 859 25.93 16.51 -3.77
C SER A 859 26.73 17.46 -4.67
N ASN A 860 28.01 17.63 -4.36
CA ASN A 860 28.92 18.31 -5.28
C ASN A 860 29.48 17.29 -6.26
N LEU A 861 28.86 17.16 -7.44
CA LEU A 861 29.25 16.20 -8.48
C LEU A 861 30.67 16.41 -9.08
N THR A 862 31.47 17.36 -8.59
CA THR A 862 32.92 17.42 -8.86
C THR A 862 33.76 16.61 -7.86
N ILE A 863 33.19 16.28 -6.70
CA ILE A 863 33.83 15.60 -5.55
C ILE A 863 33.14 14.26 -5.25
N ASP A 864 31.80 14.26 -5.24
CA ASP A 864 30.94 13.15 -4.86
C ASP A 864 30.55 12.32 -6.11
N PRO A 865 30.77 10.99 -6.14
CA PRO A 865 30.37 10.12 -7.25
C PRO A 865 28.89 9.77 -7.19
N THR A 866 28.23 9.59 -8.34
CA THR A 866 26.82 9.13 -8.37
C THR A 866 26.72 7.62 -8.20
N LEU A 867 25.55 7.13 -7.77
CA LEU A 867 25.30 5.68 -7.61
C LEU A 867 25.51 4.90 -8.92
N ALA A 868 25.21 5.52 -10.07
CA ALA A 868 25.47 4.94 -11.39
C ALA A 868 26.97 4.81 -11.71
N GLU A 869 27.81 5.77 -11.27
CA GLU A 869 29.27 5.71 -11.45
C GLU A 869 29.91 4.66 -10.53
N LEU A 870 29.45 4.56 -9.28
CA LEU A 870 29.86 3.49 -8.35
C LEU A 870 29.50 2.10 -8.91
N THR A 871 28.28 1.96 -9.45
CA THR A 871 27.79 0.74 -10.09
C THR A 871 28.60 0.37 -11.32
N GLU A 872 28.95 1.34 -12.17
CA GLU A 872 29.75 1.07 -13.37
C GLU A 872 31.15 0.57 -13.04
N ILE A 873 31.88 1.21 -12.11
CA ILE A 873 33.23 0.73 -11.76
C ILE A 873 33.19 -0.64 -11.06
N ALA A 874 32.15 -0.91 -10.25
CA ALA A 874 31.95 -2.20 -9.62
C ALA A 874 31.77 -3.32 -10.65
N ILE A 875 30.85 -3.14 -11.61
CA ILE A 875 30.62 -4.09 -12.71
C ILE A 875 31.88 -4.26 -13.57
N ARG A 876 32.59 -3.16 -13.89
CA ARG A 876 33.83 -3.21 -14.68
C ARG A 876 34.95 -3.98 -14.01
N SER A 877 35.02 -3.98 -12.68
CA SER A 877 35.98 -4.79 -11.93
C SER A 877 35.53 -6.25 -11.86
N LEU A 878 34.34 -6.49 -11.28
CA LEU A 878 33.83 -7.83 -10.97
C LEU A 878 33.63 -8.73 -12.20
N ARG A 879 33.26 -8.16 -13.36
CA ARG A 879 33.03 -8.93 -14.60
C ARG A 879 34.28 -9.61 -15.18
N ARG A 880 35.47 -9.31 -14.66
CA ARG A 880 36.73 -9.94 -15.06
C ARG A 880 36.82 -11.41 -14.64
N ASN A 881 36.15 -11.82 -13.56
CA ASN A 881 36.11 -13.23 -13.16
C ASN A 881 35.31 -14.03 -14.21
N GLU A 882 35.92 -15.08 -14.78
CA GLU A 882 35.26 -15.91 -15.80
C GLU A 882 34.05 -16.67 -15.24
N LYS A 883 34.03 -17.01 -13.95
CA LYS A 883 32.86 -17.55 -13.24
C LYS A 883 31.76 -16.49 -13.01
N GLY A 884 32.08 -15.21 -13.23
CA GLY A 884 31.23 -14.07 -12.96
C GLY A 884 31.18 -13.70 -11.48
N PHE A 885 30.12 -13.00 -11.08
CA PHE A 885 30.08 -12.32 -9.78
C PHE A 885 28.67 -12.20 -9.16
N PHE A 886 28.63 -11.88 -7.86
CA PHE A 886 27.49 -11.26 -7.19
C PHE A 886 27.81 -9.79 -6.87
N LEU A 887 26.84 -8.89 -7.06
CA LEU A 887 26.94 -7.47 -6.71
C LEU A 887 25.66 -7.01 -6.02
N PHE A 888 25.79 -6.41 -4.85
CA PHE A 888 24.71 -5.67 -4.19
C PHE A 888 24.89 -4.15 -4.44
N VAL A 889 23.81 -3.47 -4.78
CA VAL A 889 23.76 -2.02 -5.03
C VAL A 889 22.57 -1.42 -4.28
N GLU A 890 22.79 -0.37 -3.51
CA GLU A 890 21.79 0.18 -2.58
C GLU A 890 21.57 1.69 -2.83
N GLY A 891 20.33 2.08 -3.13
CA GLY A 891 19.85 3.45 -3.14
C GLY A 891 19.39 3.92 -1.76
N GLY A 892 20.15 3.60 -0.71
CA GLY A 892 19.68 3.64 0.68
C GLY A 892 19.51 5.01 1.32
N ARG A 893 19.42 6.07 0.52
CA ARG A 893 19.05 7.42 0.96
C ARG A 893 17.59 7.76 0.63
N ILE A 894 16.86 6.87 -0.04
CA ILE A 894 15.40 6.95 -0.22
C ILE A 894 14.72 6.90 1.16
N ASP A 895 14.94 5.83 1.92
CA ASP A 895 14.61 5.63 3.34
C ASP A 895 14.84 6.88 4.21
N HIS A 896 16.10 7.31 4.36
CA HIS A 896 16.46 8.49 5.15
C HIS A 896 15.65 9.75 4.78
N ALA A 897 15.38 9.97 3.49
CA ALA A 897 14.60 11.12 3.05
C ALA A 897 13.09 10.96 3.33
N HIS A 898 12.54 9.74 3.32
CA HIS A 898 11.17 9.48 3.79
C HIS A 898 11.04 9.70 5.30
N HIS A 899 12.00 9.18 6.08
CA HIS A 899 12.12 9.38 7.53
C HIS A 899 12.15 10.87 7.93
N ASP A 900 12.93 11.68 7.22
CA ASP A 900 13.02 13.13 7.42
C ASP A 900 11.76 13.89 6.89
N ASN A 901 10.80 13.20 6.26
CA ASN A 901 9.67 13.70 5.45
C ASN A 901 10.04 14.58 4.22
N PHE A 902 11.27 14.48 3.72
CA PHE A 902 11.79 15.18 2.53
C PHE A 902 11.38 14.50 1.22
N ALA A 903 10.10 14.64 0.83
CA ALA A 903 9.53 13.96 -0.33
C ALA A 903 10.34 14.14 -1.65
N GLU A 904 10.82 15.34 -1.99
CA GLU A 904 11.60 15.53 -3.24
C GLU A 904 12.93 14.75 -3.22
N LEU A 905 13.62 14.68 -2.08
CA LEU A 905 14.90 13.99 -1.96
C LEU A 905 14.72 12.47 -2.05
N ALA A 906 13.65 11.91 -1.46
CA ALA A 906 13.33 10.48 -1.57
C ALA A 906 13.04 10.07 -3.02
N LEU A 907 12.30 10.91 -3.76
CA LEU A 907 12.05 10.67 -5.18
C LEU A 907 13.31 10.85 -6.04
N ASP A 908 14.18 11.83 -5.72
CA ASP A 908 15.43 12.04 -6.47
C ASP A 908 16.43 10.89 -6.30
N GLU A 909 16.61 10.38 -5.07
CA GLU A 909 17.41 9.17 -4.82
C GLU A 909 16.84 7.94 -5.53
N THR A 910 15.50 7.83 -5.63
CA THR A 910 14.84 6.79 -6.44
C THR A 910 15.22 6.92 -7.93
N LEU A 911 15.37 8.15 -8.45
CA LEU A 911 15.82 8.41 -9.82
C LEU A 911 17.33 8.24 -10.03
N GLU A 912 18.17 8.37 -9.00
CA GLU A 912 19.57 7.95 -9.05
C GLU A 912 19.72 6.43 -9.07
N MET A 913 18.90 5.70 -8.29
CA MET A 913 18.87 4.24 -8.40
C MET A 913 18.35 3.79 -9.78
N ASP A 914 17.35 4.47 -10.36
CA ASP A 914 16.90 4.19 -11.72
C ASP A 914 18.03 4.31 -12.76
N LYS A 915 18.84 5.36 -12.66
CA LYS A 915 20.03 5.55 -13.51
C LYS A 915 21.08 4.47 -13.28
N ALA A 916 21.28 4.03 -12.03
CA ALA A 916 22.22 2.96 -11.70
C ALA A 916 21.76 1.59 -12.25
N VAL A 917 20.46 1.28 -12.15
CA VAL A 917 19.85 0.10 -12.75
C VAL A 917 19.98 0.14 -14.27
N ALA A 918 19.64 1.27 -14.90
CA ALA A 918 19.81 1.47 -16.34
C ALA A 918 21.27 1.23 -16.76
N ARG A 919 22.24 1.78 -16.00
CA ARG A 919 23.66 1.64 -16.31
C ARG A 919 24.17 0.20 -16.17
N ALA A 920 23.72 -0.54 -15.15
CA ALA A 920 24.00 -1.98 -15.08
C ALA A 920 23.35 -2.75 -16.23
N ALA A 921 22.14 -2.35 -16.64
CA ALA A 921 21.40 -2.99 -17.71
C ALA A 921 22.03 -2.82 -19.11
N GLU A 922 22.80 -1.75 -19.32
CA GLU A 922 23.65 -1.51 -20.49
C GLU A 922 24.97 -2.30 -20.46
N LEU A 923 25.54 -2.53 -19.28
CA LEU A 923 26.87 -3.15 -19.10
C LEU A 923 26.84 -4.68 -19.05
N LEU A 924 25.66 -5.28 -18.94
CA LEU A 924 25.43 -6.72 -18.70
C LEU A 924 24.37 -7.30 -19.66
N SER A 925 24.59 -8.53 -20.12
CA SER A 925 23.71 -9.21 -21.09
C SER A 925 22.61 -10.04 -20.41
N GLU A 926 21.37 -9.94 -20.88
CA GLU A 926 20.26 -10.79 -20.40
C GLU A 926 20.51 -12.30 -20.65
N ASP A 927 21.44 -12.65 -21.54
CA ASP A 927 21.81 -14.04 -21.83
C ASP A 927 22.57 -14.73 -20.68
N ASP A 928 23.34 -13.97 -19.87
CA ASP A 928 24.20 -14.52 -18.81
C ASP A 928 24.08 -13.79 -17.47
N SER A 929 23.36 -12.68 -17.39
CA SER A 929 23.31 -11.80 -16.21
C SER A 929 21.89 -11.60 -15.71
N LEU A 930 21.61 -12.05 -14.49
CA LEU A 930 20.37 -11.78 -13.76
C LEU A 930 20.50 -10.42 -13.05
N ILE A 931 19.54 -9.52 -13.26
CA ILE A 931 19.40 -8.28 -12.49
C ILE A 931 18.04 -8.31 -11.79
N VAL A 932 18.06 -8.17 -10.48
CA VAL A 932 16.88 -8.03 -9.62
C VAL A 932 16.89 -6.63 -9.01
N VAL A 933 15.73 -5.99 -8.91
CA VAL A 933 15.51 -4.74 -8.17
C VAL A 933 14.39 -4.98 -7.17
N THR A 934 14.52 -4.46 -5.95
CA THR A 934 13.46 -4.51 -4.93
C THR A 934 13.65 -3.36 -3.94
N ALA A 935 12.67 -3.13 -3.07
CA ALA A 935 12.92 -2.53 -1.76
C ALA A 935 12.99 -3.63 -0.69
N ASP A 936 13.17 -3.24 0.55
CA ASP A 936 13.20 -4.14 1.70
C ASP A 936 12.05 -3.91 2.69
N HIS A 937 11.60 -2.67 2.82
CA HIS A 937 10.35 -2.24 3.47
C HIS A 937 9.77 -1.02 2.74
N ALA A 938 8.55 -0.64 3.12
CA ALA A 938 7.85 0.53 2.58
C ALA A 938 8.00 1.73 3.53
N HIS A 939 7.31 2.84 3.24
CA HIS A 939 7.18 4.03 4.09
C HIS A 939 5.74 4.53 4.02
N VAL A 940 5.30 5.29 5.01
CA VAL A 940 3.88 5.72 5.15
C VAL A 940 3.52 6.93 4.25
N MET A 941 4.18 7.06 3.10
CA MET A 941 3.91 8.09 2.10
C MET A 941 2.68 7.72 1.25
N ALA A 942 1.68 8.60 1.20
CA ALA A 942 0.50 8.46 0.34
C ALA A 942 0.55 9.43 -0.86
N TYR A 943 -0.12 9.03 -1.95
CA TYR A 943 -0.37 9.84 -3.14
C TYR A 943 -1.86 10.18 -3.19
N ASN A 944 -2.19 11.42 -2.84
CA ASN A 944 -3.56 11.93 -2.70
C ASN A 944 -4.17 12.35 -4.06
N GLY A 945 -5.49 12.21 -4.21
CA GLY A 945 -6.26 12.76 -5.33
C GLY A 945 -6.83 14.17 -5.06
N TYR A 946 -7.52 14.81 -6.00
CA TYR A 946 -7.72 14.42 -7.41
C TYR A 946 -7.08 15.46 -8.35
N SER A 947 -5.76 15.62 -8.26
CA SER A 947 -4.96 16.50 -9.12
C SER A 947 -5.14 16.20 -10.62
N ARG A 948 -5.00 17.23 -11.46
CA ARG A 948 -5.06 17.08 -12.94
C ARG A 948 -3.85 16.34 -13.47
N ARG A 949 -4.02 15.62 -14.58
CA ARG A 949 -2.90 15.06 -15.37
C ARG A 949 -1.87 16.15 -15.65
N GLY A 950 -0.59 15.88 -15.42
CA GLY A 950 0.47 16.88 -15.61
C GLY A 950 0.62 17.92 -14.49
N HIS A 951 -0.11 17.78 -13.39
CA HIS A 951 0.03 18.64 -12.21
C HIS A 951 1.29 18.27 -11.40
N ASP A 952 1.94 19.26 -10.81
CA ASP A 952 3.21 19.09 -10.08
C ASP A 952 3.06 18.10 -8.92
N ILE A 953 3.78 16.98 -9.01
CA ILE A 953 3.76 15.89 -8.01
C ILE A 953 4.26 16.33 -6.63
N LEU A 954 5.07 17.39 -6.56
CA LEU A 954 5.55 18.00 -5.31
C LEU A 954 4.68 19.21 -4.90
N GLY A 955 3.58 19.46 -5.60
CA GLY A 955 2.65 20.56 -5.36
C GLY A 955 1.47 20.22 -4.43
N PRO A 956 0.71 21.25 -4.02
CA PRO A 956 -0.58 21.03 -3.37
C PRO A 956 -1.51 20.26 -4.31
N SER A 957 -2.47 19.51 -3.76
CA SER A 957 -3.58 18.97 -4.54
C SER A 957 -4.34 20.11 -5.23
N ARG A 958 -5.04 19.79 -6.32
CA ARG A 958 -5.98 20.71 -6.98
C ARG A 958 -7.08 21.18 -6.01
N ASP A 959 -7.53 20.28 -5.15
CA ASP A 959 -8.67 20.50 -4.27
C ASP A 959 -8.24 20.98 -2.88
N LEU A 960 -9.14 21.66 -2.17
CA LEU A 960 -8.92 22.17 -0.82
C LEU A 960 -9.62 21.27 0.20
N ASP A 961 -9.18 21.33 1.46
CA ASP A 961 -9.91 20.69 2.55
C ASP A 961 -11.20 21.46 2.94
N GLU A 962 -12.01 20.87 3.83
CA GLU A 962 -13.30 21.45 4.28
C GLU A 962 -13.20 22.91 4.78
N GLU A 963 -12.04 23.30 5.30
CA GLU A 963 -11.81 24.60 5.92
C GLU A 963 -11.10 25.59 4.97
N GLY A 964 -10.93 25.20 3.70
CA GLY A 964 -10.38 25.99 2.60
C GLY A 964 -8.86 25.99 2.52
N VAL A 965 -8.18 25.04 3.16
CA VAL A 965 -6.71 24.99 3.23
C VAL A 965 -6.16 24.00 2.19
N PRO A 966 -5.11 24.37 1.41
CA PRO A 966 -4.45 23.42 0.51
C PRO A 966 -3.79 22.27 1.29
N TYR A 967 -3.96 21.04 0.80
CA TYR A 967 -3.18 19.88 1.22
C TYR A 967 -2.25 19.44 0.09
N MET A 968 -1.31 18.53 0.35
CA MET A 968 -0.27 18.15 -0.60
C MET A 968 -0.67 16.95 -1.46
N THR A 969 -0.16 16.90 -2.71
CA THR A 969 -0.34 15.71 -3.56
C THR A 969 0.35 14.49 -2.94
N LEU A 970 1.54 14.67 -2.34
CA LEU A 970 2.20 13.68 -1.50
C LEU A 970 2.14 14.09 -0.02
N SER A 971 1.81 13.16 0.87
CA SER A 971 1.84 13.38 2.32
C SER A 971 2.25 12.11 3.06
N TYR A 972 2.55 12.23 4.35
CA TYR A 972 2.83 11.09 5.25
C TYR A 972 1.84 11.14 6.42
N THR A 973 1.61 10.01 7.09
CA THR A 973 0.74 9.96 8.28
C THR A 973 1.46 10.32 9.58
N ASN A 974 2.77 10.10 9.65
CA ASN A 974 3.60 10.34 10.83
C ASN A 974 5.01 10.84 10.48
N GLY A 975 5.70 11.45 11.45
CA GLY A 975 7.08 11.92 11.30
C GLY A 975 7.37 13.31 11.88
N PRO A 976 8.54 13.88 11.57
CA PRO A 976 8.95 15.21 12.03
C PRO A 976 8.19 16.36 11.35
N GLY A 977 7.43 16.07 10.29
CA GLY A 977 6.59 17.01 9.55
C GLY A 977 5.41 17.64 10.30
N PHE A 978 5.30 17.43 11.61
CA PHE A 978 4.16 17.88 12.41
C PHE A 978 4.08 19.39 12.55
N ARG A 979 2.87 19.95 12.40
CA ARG A 979 2.54 21.32 12.79
C ARG A 979 1.17 21.32 13.48
N ALA A 980 1.07 21.87 14.69
CA ALA A 980 -0.18 21.86 15.46
C ALA A 980 -1.29 22.70 14.80
N HIS A 981 -2.54 22.22 14.87
CA HIS A 981 -3.72 22.91 14.35
C HIS A 981 -3.99 24.21 15.12
N VAL A 982 -4.34 25.28 14.39
CA VAL A 982 -4.59 26.63 14.94
C VAL A 982 -6.07 26.95 14.81
N ASP A 983 -6.72 27.37 15.90
CA ASP A 983 -8.18 27.60 15.98
C ASP A 983 -9.03 26.43 15.45
N GLY A 984 -8.51 25.19 15.57
CA GLY A 984 -9.14 23.95 15.10
C GLY A 984 -8.88 23.62 13.61
N LYS A 985 -8.07 24.42 12.90
CA LYS A 985 -7.73 24.24 11.48
C LYS A 985 -6.31 23.74 11.28
N ARG A 986 -6.13 22.86 10.30
CA ARG A 986 -4.82 22.45 9.78
C ARG A 986 -4.06 23.67 9.20
N PRO A 987 -2.75 23.81 9.44
CA PRO A 987 -1.97 24.95 8.96
C PRO A 987 -1.81 24.94 7.43
N ASN A 988 -1.81 26.12 6.80
CA ASN A 988 -1.50 26.25 5.38
C ASN A 988 0.01 26.19 5.14
N VAL A 989 0.54 24.98 4.98
CA VAL A 989 1.99 24.75 4.79
C VAL A 989 2.54 25.33 3.48
N THR A 990 1.70 25.65 2.47
CA THR A 990 2.15 26.36 1.26
C THR A 990 2.39 27.86 1.48
N ALA A 991 2.19 28.36 2.71
CA ALA A 991 2.51 29.72 3.14
C ALA A 991 3.80 29.79 4.01
N GLU A 992 4.47 28.67 4.25
CA GLU A 992 5.75 28.61 4.94
C GLU A 992 6.87 29.25 4.09
N SER A 993 7.80 29.97 4.72
CA SER A 993 8.85 30.71 4.00
C SER A 993 9.90 29.82 3.31
N ASN A 994 9.96 28.56 3.71
CA ASN A 994 10.83 27.50 3.17
C ASN A 994 10.04 26.46 2.35
N TYR A 995 8.78 26.75 1.98
CA TYR A 995 8.02 25.86 1.08
C TYR A 995 8.75 25.73 -0.27
N ARG A 996 9.07 24.48 -0.67
CA ARG A 996 9.95 24.09 -1.79
C ARG A 996 11.46 24.26 -1.59
N ASP A 997 11.94 24.50 -0.38
CA ASP A 997 13.34 24.20 -0.07
C ASP A 997 13.56 22.68 -0.06
N LEU A 998 14.78 22.21 -0.34
CA LEU A 998 15.10 20.78 -0.42
C LEU A 998 14.85 20.00 0.87
N GLU A 999 14.99 20.69 2.01
CA GLU A 999 14.75 20.17 3.36
C GLU A 999 13.39 20.65 3.91
N TRP A 1000 12.43 20.92 3.01
CA TRP A 1000 11.05 21.18 3.40
C TRP A 1000 10.34 19.86 3.74
N GLN A 1001 9.97 19.71 5.01
CA GLN A 1001 9.26 18.54 5.53
C GLN A 1001 7.79 18.61 5.15
N ALA A 1002 7.29 17.59 4.45
CA ALA A 1002 5.86 17.42 4.18
C ALA A 1002 5.05 17.35 5.50
N HIS A 1003 3.77 17.71 5.47
CA HIS A 1003 2.94 17.76 6.68
C HIS A 1003 2.40 16.38 7.08
N VAL A 1004 2.26 16.16 8.39
CA VAL A 1004 1.75 14.94 9.03
C VAL A 1004 0.95 15.31 10.30
N ASP A 1005 -0.01 14.47 10.70
CA ASP A 1005 -0.74 14.60 11.98
C ASP A 1005 0.04 14.03 13.17
N VAL A 1006 0.72 12.88 13.02
CA VAL A 1006 1.34 12.18 14.17
C VAL A 1006 2.81 12.62 14.37
N PRO A 1007 3.15 13.32 15.48
CA PRO A 1007 4.48 13.86 15.72
C PRO A 1007 5.47 12.80 16.21
N LEU A 1008 6.57 12.61 15.46
CA LEU A 1008 7.70 11.75 15.82
C LEU A 1008 9.02 12.42 15.41
N ASP A 1009 10.14 12.07 16.05
CA ASP A 1009 11.47 12.54 15.61
C ASP A 1009 11.85 12.06 14.18
N SER A 1010 11.26 10.93 13.76
CA SER A 1010 11.39 10.30 12.45
C SER A 1010 10.05 9.70 12.06
N GLU A 1011 9.73 9.72 10.76
CA GLU A 1011 8.67 8.90 10.20
C GLU A 1011 9.00 7.39 10.34
N THR A 1012 7.97 6.55 10.26
CA THR A 1012 8.08 5.08 10.39
C THR A 1012 7.92 4.37 9.05
N HIS A 1013 8.65 3.27 8.86
CA HIS A 1013 8.44 2.40 7.71
C HIS A 1013 6.97 1.93 7.61
N GLY A 1014 6.57 1.57 6.39
CA GLY A 1014 5.31 0.94 6.05
C GLY A 1014 5.35 -0.58 6.20
N GLY A 1015 4.28 -1.15 6.74
CA GLY A 1015 4.06 -2.60 6.85
C GLY A 1015 3.56 -3.29 5.59
N ASP A 1016 3.48 -2.58 4.46
CA ASP A 1016 3.00 -3.10 3.17
C ASP A 1016 4.08 -3.80 2.33
N ASP A 1017 3.62 -4.55 1.33
CA ASP A 1017 4.49 -5.28 0.42
C ASP A 1017 5.17 -4.35 -0.61
N VAL A 1018 6.43 -4.63 -0.95
CA VAL A 1018 7.20 -3.82 -1.91
C VAL A 1018 7.51 -4.55 -3.20
N ALA A 1019 7.59 -3.80 -4.30
CA ALA A 1019 7.77 -4.37 -5.63
C ALA A 1019 9.19 -4.89 -5.90
N VAL A 1020 9.29 -6.19 -6.15
CA VAL A 1020 10.43 -6.82 -6.84
C VAL A 1020 10.29 -6.63 -8.37
N PHE A 1021 11.39 -6.55 -9.11
CA PHE A 1021 11.48 -6.58 -10.57
C PHE A 1021 12.67 -7.44 -11.01
N ALA A 1022 12.56 -8.25 -12.08
CA ALA A 1022 13.68 -9.10 -12.55
C ALA A 1022 13.84 -9.18 -14.07
N ARG A 1023 15.09 -9.17 -14.58
CA ARG A 1023 15.48 -9.47 -15.98
C ARG A 1023 16.69 -10.41 -16.04
N GLY A 1024 16.84 -11.16 -17.13
CA GLY A 1024 17.93 -12.11 -17.33
C GLY A 1024 17.53 -13.57 -17.08
N PRO A 1025 18.48 -14.49 -16.86
CA PRO A 1025 18.17 -15.92 -16.77
C PRO A 1025 17.28 -16.26 -15.58
N HIS A 1026 16.25 -17.07 -15.81
CA HIS A 1026 15.19 -17.44 -14.85
C HIS A 1026 14.43 -16.25 -14.20
N HIS A 1027 14.31 -15.11 -14.89
CA HIS A 1027 13.54 -13.95 -14.41
C HIS A 1027 12.08 -14.29 -14.04
N SER A 1028 11.49 -15.29 -14.70
CA SER A 1028 10.13 -15.82 -14.50
C SER A 1028 9.82 -16.22 -13.06
N MET A 1029 10.84 -16.62 -12.30
CA MET A 1029 10.68 -17.12 -10.94
C MET A 1029 10.26 -16.03 -9.94
N PHE A 1030 10.50 -14.75 -10.27
CA PHE A 1030 10.34 -13.61 -9.36
C PHE A 1030 8.91 -13.04 -9.34
N THR A 1031 7.87 -13.88 -9.39
CA THR A 1031 6.46 -13.43 -9.35
C THR A 1031 5.51 -14.28 -8.49
N GLY A 1032 4.27 -13.80 -8.36
CA GLY A 1032 3.34 -14.10 -7.27
C GLY A 1032 3.61 -13.23 -6.02
N LEU A 1033 2.80 -13.39 -4.96
CA LEU A 1033 3.22 -13.04 -3.59
C LEU A 1033 4.20 -14.12 -3.10
N TYR A 1034 5.20 -13.72 -2.34
CA TYR A 1034 6.14 -14.61 -1.66
C TYR A 1034 6.84 -13.90 -0.51
N GLU A 1035 7.34 -14.71 0.43
CA GLU A 1035 8.16 -14.27 1.54
C GLU A 1035 9.48 -13.65 1.05
N GLN A 1036 9.90 -12.54 1.67
CA GLN A 1036 11.17 -11.86 1.34
C GLN A 1036 12.39 -12.80 1.36
N SER A 1037 12.37 -13.78 2.26
CA SER A 1037 13.37 -14.85 2.40
C SER A 1037 13.53 -15.70 1.13
N GLN A 1038 12.55 -15.75 0.21
CA GLN A 1038 12.70 -16.51 -1.03
C GLN A 1038 13.66 -15.83 -2.03
N LEU A 1039 13.83 -14.50 -1.99
CA LEU A 1039 14.65 -13.74 -2.97
C LEU A 1039 16.06 -14.31 -3.22
N PRO A 1040 16.91 -14.54 -2.20
CA PRO A 1040 18.25 -15.08 -2.43
C PRO A 1040 18.21 -16.55 -2.85
N HIS A 1041 17.18 -17.33 -2.48
CA HIS A 1041 16.97 -18.69 -3.00
C HIS A 1041 16.62 -18.69 -4.49
N LEU A 1042 15.81 -17.73 -4.96
CA LEU A 1042 15.50 -17.57 -6.40
C LEU A 1042 16.75 -17.17 -7.20
N MET A 1043 17.54 -16.23 -6.69
CA MET A 1043 18.83 -15.85 -7.30
C MET A 1043 19.85 -16.99 -7.28
N ALA A 1044 19.92 -17.75 -6.18
CA ALA A 1044 20.77 -18.93 -6.02
C ALA A 1044 20.40 -20.06 -6.98
N TYR A 1045 19.10 -20.34 -7.16
CA TYR A 1045 18.58 -21.30 -8.12
C TYR A 1045 19.06 -20.98 -9.55
N ALA A 1046 18.93 -19.71 -9.97
CA ALA A 1046 19.33 -19.24 -11.29
C ALA A 1046 20.86 -19.26 -11.47
N ALA A 1047 21.62 -18.87 -10.45
CA ALA A 1047 23.08 -18.79 -10.49
C ALA A 1047 23.80 -20.13 -10.23
N CYS A 1048 23.08 -21.17 -9.80
CA CYS A 1048 23.63 -22.44 -9.33
C CYS A 1048 24.73 -22.23 -8.28
N ILE A 1049 24.36 -21.66 -7.13
CA ILE A 1049 25.20 -21.43 -5.95
C ILE A 1049 24.36 -21.66 -4.69
N GLY A 1050 24.98 -21.94 -3.55
CA GLY A 1050 24.27 -22.04 -2.27
C GLY A 1050 23.55 -23.38 -2.03
N PRO A 1051 22.53 -23.39 -1.16
CA PRO A 1051 21.80 -24.60 -0.78
C PRO A 1051 20.58 -24.89 -1.68
N GLY A 1052 20.23 -26.18 -1.81
CA GLY A 1052 18.94 -26.61 -2.34
C GLY A 1052 18.91 -26.91 -3.85
N ARG A 1053 17.81 -26.53 -4.51
CA ARG A 1053 17.57 -26.75 -5.94
C ARG A 1053 18.32 -25.71 -6.78
N HIS A 1054 18.89 -26.15 -7.88
CA HIS A 1054 19.56 -25.29 -8.86
C HIS A 1054 19.13 -25.64 -10.29
N ALA A 1055 19.07 -24.66 -11.19
CA ALA A 1055 18.66 -24.85 -12.59
C ALA A 1055 19.50 -25.93 -13.32
N CYS A 1056 20.81 -25.89 -13.13
CA CYS A 1056 21.76 -26.84 -13.71
C CYS A 1056 21.57 -28.31 -13.24
N SER A 1057 20.92 -28.55 -12.10
CA SER A 1057 20.66 -29.91 -11.60
C SER A 1057 19.64 -30.67 -12.45
N GLY A 1058 18.84 -29.99 -13.29
CA GLY A 1058 17.94 -30.64 -14.24
C GLY A 1058 18.64 -31.18 -15.50
N ALA A 1059 19.77 -30.57 -15.90
CA ALA A 1059 20.43 -30.87 -17.18
C ALA A 1059 21.02 -32.29 -17.26
N THR A 1060 21.32 -32.92 -16.11
CA THR A 1060 21.93 -34.26 -16.05
C THR A 1060 20.92 -35.41 -16.19
N HIS A 1061 19.61 -35.19 -15.98
CA HIS A 1061 18.64 -36.28 -15.96
C HIS A 1061 18.10 -36.70 -17.34
N VAL A 1062 18.13 -35.80 -18.34
CA VAL A 1062 17.55 -36.06 -19.67
C VAL A 1062 18.34 -37.11 -20.48
N LEU A 1063 19.61 -37.34 -20.16
CA LEU A 1063 20.47 -38.32 -20.84
C LEU A 1063 20.48 -39.72 -20.20
N GLY A 1064 19.83 -39.91 -19.04
CA GLY A 1064 19.89 -41.18 -18.29
C GLY A 1064 18.92 -42.27 -18.73
N GLN A 1065 17.77 -41.92 -19.33
CA GLN A 1065 16.67 -42.87 -19.54
C GLN A 1065 16.76 -43.85 -20.73
N PRO A 1066 17.55 -43.66 -21.80
CA PRO A 1066 17.65 -44.67 -22.87
C PRO A 1066 18.21 -46.01 -22.39
N VAL A 1067 19.14 -45.98 -21.43
CA VAL A 1067 19.91 -47.16 -21.01
C VAL A 1067 19.07 -48.14 -20.18
N LEU A 1068 18.19 -47.64 -19.31
CA LEU A 1068 17.37 -48.50 -18.45
C LEU A 1068 16.30 -49.26 -19.23
N LEU A 1069 15.71 -48.63 -20.25
CA LEU A 1069 14.78 -49.27 -21.18
C LEU A 1069 15.48 -50.33 -22.05
N LEU A 1070 16.70 -50.06 -22.52
CA LEU A 1070 17.49 -51.04 -23.27
C LEU A 1070 17.86 -52.27 -22.41
N ALA A 1071 18.22 -52.05 -21.15
CA ALA A 1071 18.52 -53.13 -20.20
C ALA A 1071 17.29 -54.01 -19.92
N LEU A 1072 16.10 -53.42 -19.75
CA LEU A 1072 14.84 -54.18 -19.63
C LEU A 1072 14.55 -55.00 -20.89
N PHE A 1073 14.75 -54.43 -22.08
CA PHE A 1073 14.51 -55.12 -23.34
C PHE A 1073 15.44 -56.33 -23.53
N ILE A 1074 16.72 -56.20 -23.16
CA ILE A 1074 17.70 -57.30 -23.23
C ILE A 1074 17.31 -58.42 -22.25
N LEU A 1075 16.90 -58.09 -21.02
CA LEU A 1075 16.42 -59.07 -20.03
C LEU A 1075 15.12 -59.78 -20.45
N LEU A 1076 14.20 -59.07 -21.11
CA LEU A 1076 12.96 -59.67 -21.62
C LEU A 1076 13.19 -60.55 -22.86
N THR A 1077 14.22 -60.26 -23.67
CA THR A 1077 14.58 -61.12 -24.81
C THR A 1077 15.41 -62.35 -24.43
N SER A 1078 16.12 -62.36 -23.31
CA SER A 1078 16.92 -63.53 -22.90
C SER A 1078 16.08 -64.68 -22.31
N GLN A 1079 14.92 -64.38 -21.69
CA GLN A 1079 14.05 -65.42 -21.11
C GLN A 1079 13.17 -66.19 -22.11
N SER A 1080 13.24 -65.89 -23.41
CA SER A 1080 12.37 -66.52 -24.43
C SER A 1080 13.01 -67.65 -25.24
N GLN A 1081 14.29 -67.99 -25.02
CA GLN A 1081 14.97 -69.08 -25.76
C GLN A 1081 15.11 -70.42 -25.03
N GLU A 1082 14.97 -70.51 -23.70
CA GLU A 1082 15.09 -71.78 -22.96
C GLU A 1082 13.76 -72.57 -22.86
N ARG A 1083 13.07 -72.76 -24.00
CA ARG A 1083 11.95 -73.73 -24.14
C ARG A 1083 11.86 -74.40 -25.53
N TYR A 1084 12.98 -74.81 -26.12
CA TYR A 1084 12.99 -75.84 -27.18
C TYR A 1084 14.34 -76.55 -27.32
N ILE A 1085 14.62 -77.49 -26.41
CA ILE A 1085 15.33 -78.78 -26.58
C ILE A 1085 15.23 -79.55 -25.25
#